data_AF-A0A533UXG9-F1
#
_entry.id   AF-A0A533UXG9-F1
#
_cell.length_a   1.000
_cell.length_b   1.000
_cell.length_c   1.000
_cell.angle_alpha   90.00
_cell.angle_beta   90.00
_cell.angle_gamma   90.00
#
_symmetry.space_group_name_H-M   'P 1'
#
loop_
_entity.id
_entity.type
_entity.pdbx_description
1 polymer ?
#
loop_
_entity_poly.entity_id
_entity_poly.type
_entity_poly.pdbx_seq_one_letter_code
_entity_poly.pdbx_strand_id
1 'polypeptide(L)'
;MTFNFGFGSIFSLSNKNLHLILITCFVSLVGFGAIHTSFGHAFVLSSNPSSSQSLAQSPQQVNVFFSEPVDLRFSHLKVLDSNGKEVDKGDVHHLQNDESTLTVSVPSLKDGTYTVSTNVLSQTDGHVTDNAFVFGIGEAVVVPKNLSASTTRSTLYLPEAIARFPTLVAQVMIVGAAFGTLWIWKPLSKISSLTESISQIRNRVSKRLAIYYVVASIILVSSNFAILFFQAISINGTLTDVLGTRFGTVLLERSVISFILLGLSLYELRQFRKNKSYSFSTMENAGFLIIGIILLVTTSLIGHGASSKQLGPIIIDFIHNLVASLWIGGTFYLAFVLIPKLQESTMNWYYKLGTISVWIPRHSALVVTLLGIIFITGPFLLYILEDNLNLVIGSLYGTVLIAKLTIAGLMVILGGYSSIFIQKQVVKSLKVGQVIGNKSNNPNFSKQSESERNAKSIVIKFRKALVIESILGIALLLSVGLLVNTGVPKSEVQNQAQATSVVATQSVPFETTRFLDNGTEVDLSISPFEVGNNNFKVSFLDMNGEPIDLQSAQIKYSQIEESIGPITVALEKQSRGVYSVNATFGIPGTWDLEVQGIPAKQNMSGIVASFDNLIVKPNFDQLKFNVTEYPISNTTKIQPLYPIYDKSRNYIWFGDTIIGSGRIFAFDINNRNYIEHKINGTNIVTLMTIDSKNNLWYVDPLTKSIGSFDPTDNASKLYPIPNYVTPSGIAIDANDTIWITSPRSGEVMRFDPAVGNITLKLNLKDKNIHPFAIASDPVSNLMWVTDEGGKLAKIDPSTNYSTTEYTHMGNKSLLSPTALLIDKNSGEVYISQHDGHRITVFDPLTKIFTDLPIINKAGLPFGMAFDKYGNLWVAEHTINKNAVIDTQKSKITEVPVKTPSPFIQWITSDSNGNIWFAEQRGNSIGVIEPSAGSMVKQQVQEPTKNSTSNTPSIVKLDINYRNFVAPAILVGIIISAFMYARSMVDLKTNISIVKEQ
;
A
#
# COMPACT_ATOMS: atom_id res chain seq x y z
N MET A 1 -43.06 4.62 -21.40
CA MET A 1 -42.89 3.29 -22.03
C MET A 1 -42.07 2.42 -21.10
N THR A 2 -42.72 1.54 -20.35
CA THR A 2 -42.07 0.54 -19.49
C THR A 2 -41.56 -0.61 -20.34
N PHE A 3 -40.24 -0.73 -20.52
CA PHE A 3 -39.61 -1.89 -21.16
C PHE A 3 -39.56 -3.05 -20.16
N ASN A 4 -40.42 -4.04 -20.39
CA ASN A 4 -40.52 -5.26 -19.61
C ASN A 4 -39.48 -6.26 -20.14
N PHE A 5 -38.35 -6.45 -19.45
CA PHE A 5 -37.38 -7.50 -19.78
C PHE A 5 -37.95 -8.87 -19.40
N GLY A 6 -38.57 -9.54 -20.37
CA GLY A 6 -39.03 -10.92 -20.24
C GLY A 6 -37.86 -11.91 -20.20
N PHE A 7 -37.28 -12.14 -19.02
CA PHE A 7 -36.29 -13.20 -18.76
C PHE A 7 -36.87 -14.64 -18.86
N GLY A 8 -38.17 -14.79 -19.15
CA GLY A 8 -38.89 -16.07 -19.13
C GLY A 8 -38.77 -16.96 -20.36
N SER A 9 -38.33 -16.45 -21.52
CA SER A 9 -38.42 -17.19 -22.80
C SER A 9 -37.10 -17.80 -23.31
N ILE A 10 -35.96 -17.52 -22.68
CA ILE A 10 -34.64 -18.04 -23.13
C ILE A 10 -34.47 -19.54 -22.81
N PHE A 11 -35.30 -20.12 -21.95
CA PHE A 11 -35.12 -21.50 -21.46
C PHE A 11 -36.02 -22.58 -22.11
N SER A 12 -36.68 -22.30 -23.25
CA SER A 12 -37.49 -23.29 -23.98
C SER A 12 -36.97 -23.60 -25.39
N LEU A 13 -35.65 -23.66 -25.59
CA LEU A 13 -35.05 -23.92 -26.89
C LEU A 13 -34.71 -25.42 -27.06
N SER A 14 -35.14 -25.97 -28.21
CA SER A 14 -34.77 -27.31 -28.70
C SER A 14 -33.25 -27.42 -28.89
N ASN A 15 -32.68 -28.62 -28.72
CA ASN A 15 -31.23 -28.89 -28.87
C ASN A 15 -30.62 -28.33 -30.17
N LYS A 16 -31.39 -28.22 -31.26
CA LYS A 16 -30.93 -27.62 -32.52
C LYS A 16 -30.61 -26.12 -32.42
N ASN A 17 -31.31 -25.37 -31.57
CA ASN A 17 -31.12 -23.93 -31.42
C ASN A 17 -29.92 -23.61 -30.50
N LEU A 18 -29.59 -24.49 -29.56
CA LEU A 18 -28.38 -24.40 -28.75
C LEU A 18 -27.12 -24.51 -29.63
N HIS A 19 -27.14 -25.38 -30.64
CA HIS A 19 -26.04 -25.52 -31.60
C HIS A 19 -25.81 -24.27 -32.44
N LEU A 20 -26.88 -23.62 -32.90
CA LEU A 20 -26.78 -22.39 -33.66
C LEU A 20 -26.23 -21.24 -32.80
N ILE A 21 -26.68 -21.13 -31.55
CA ILE A 21 -26.20 -20.11 -30.60
C ILE A 21 -24.72 -20.29 -30.25
N LEU A 22 -24.26 -21.54 -30.05
CA LEU A 22 -22.85 -21.83 -29.79
C LEU A 22 -21.94 -21.44 -30.96
N ILE A 23 -22.39 -21.66 -32.20
CA ILE A 23 -21.65 -21.27 -33.41
C ILE A 23 -21.66 -19.75 -33.59
N THR A 24 -22.80 -19.09 -33.38
CA THR A 24 -22.90 -17.63 -33.52
C THR A 24 -22.13 -16.89 -32.43
N CYS A 25 -22.14 -17.37 -31.18
CA CYS A 25 -21.29 -16.82 -30.11
C CYS A 25 -19.79 -17.08 -30.40
N PHE A 26 -19.44 -18.22 -30.95
CA PHE A 26 -18.06 -18.54 -31.34
C PHE A 26 -17.55 -17.59 -32.43
N VAL A 27 -18.33 -17.34 -33.48
CA VAL A 27 -17.95 -16.42 -34.56
C VAL A 27 -17.91 -14.96 -34.10
N SER A 28 -18.84 -14.54 -33.22
CA SER A 28 -18.82 -13.17 -32.70
C SER A 28 -17.68 -12.92 -31.70
N LEU A 29 -17.26 -13.92 -30.90
CA LEU A 29 -16.16 -13.76 -29.95
C LEU A 29 -14.78 -13.78 -30.59
N VAL A 30 -14.57 -14.54 -31.68
CA VAL A 30 -13.30 -14.54 -32.42
C VAL A 30 -13.10 -13.23 -33.20
N GLY A 31 -14.19 -12.56 -33.60
CA GLY A 31 -14.14 -11.29 -34.35
C GLY A 31 -13.80 -10.05 -33.51
N PHE A 32 -13.90 -10.11 -32.17
CA PHE A 32 -13.68 -8.95 -31.29
C PHE A 32 -12.28 -8.86 -30.67
N GLY A 33 -11.44 -9.89 -30.82
CA GLY A 33 -10.05 -9.89 -30.31
C GLY A 33 -9.13 -9.01 -31.15
N ALA A 34 -9.26 -7.68 -31.02
CA ALA A 34 -8.17 -6.78 -31.37
C ALA A 34 -6.93 -7.23 -30.57
N ILE A 35 -5.79 -7.34 -31.24
CA ILE A 35 -4.53 -7.78 -30.62
C ILE A 35 -4.09 -6.69 -29.64
N HIS A 36 -4.49 -6.83 -28.37
CA HIS A 36 -4.06 -5.95 -27.30
C HIS A 36 -2.67 -6.40 -26.82
N THR A 37 -1.68 -5.53 -26.95
CA THR A 37 -0.35 -5.71 -26.32
C THR A 37 -0.45 -5.33 -24.84
N SER A 38 -0.06 -6.21 -23.91
CA SER A 38 -0.05 -5.92 -22.46
C SER A 38 1.37 -5.99 -21.90
N PHE A 39 1.81 -5.01 -21.11
CA PHE A 39 3.16 -4.89 -20.54
C PHE A 39 3.14 -5.24 -19.04
N GLY A 40 4.27 -5.04 -18.35
CA GLY A 40 4.43 -5.30 -16.92
C GLY A 40 4.05 -4.07 -16.10
N HIS A 41 4.79 -3.75 -15.02
CA HIS A 41 4.62 -2.53 -14.20
C HIS A 41 5.45 -1.34 -14.73
N ALA A 42 4.97 -0.11 -14.49
CA ALA A 42 5.60 1.12 -14.97
C ALA A 42 6.64 1.65 -13.98
N PHE A 43 7.92 1.32 -14.18
CA PHE A 43 9.01 1.83 -13.34
C PHE A 43 9.70 3.02 -14.01
N VAL A 44 10.13 4.00 -13.21
CA VAL A 44 10.95 5.11 -13.72
C VAL A 44 12.30 4.57 -14.16
N LEU A 45 12.61 4.67 -15.46
CA LEU A 45 13.90 4.34 -16.03
C LEU A 45 14.89 5.50 -15.91
N SER A 46 14.42 6.71 -16.18
CA SER A 46 15.23 7.93 -16.15
C SER A 46 14.35 9.17 -16.05
N SER A 47 14.96 10.31 -15.75
CA SER A 47 14.28 11.60 -15.71
C SER A 47 15.20 12.72 -16.20
N ASN A 48 14.59 13.81 -16.65
CA ASN A 48 15.25 15.07 -16.96
C ASN A 48 14.43 16.22 -16.33
N PRO A 49 14.91 16.89 -15.27
CA PRO A 49 16.22 16.75 -14.64
C PRO A 49 16.45 15.36 -14.04
N SER A 50 17.71 14.89 -14.04
CA SER A 50 18.03 13.60 -13.45
C SER A 50 17.98 13.66 -11.92
N SER A 51 17.72 12.51 -11.28
CA SER A 51 17.72 12.44 -9.82
C SER A 51 19.04 12.94 -9.23
N SER A 52 18.94 13.79 -8.21
CA SER A 52 20.05 14.47 -7.54
C SER A 52 20.91 15.35 -8.47
N GLN A 53 20.38 15.77 -9.62
CA GLN A 53 21.08 16.73 -10.49
C GLN A 53 20.97 18.14 -9.94
N SER A 54 22.08 18.89 -9.96
CA SER A 54 22.08 20.33 -9.73
C SER A 54 22.22 21.07 -11.07
N LEU A 55 21.23 21.91 -11.42
CA LEU A 55 21.17 22.66 -12.67
C LEU A 55 21.58 24.11 -12.44
N ALA A 56 22.36 24.69 -13.35
CA ALA A 56 22.73 26.11 -13.28
C ALA A 56 21.56 27.06 -13.61
N GLN A 57 20.55 26.60 -14.33
CA GLN A 57 19.38 27.38 -14.76
C GLN A 57 18.11 26.55 -14.63
N SER A 58 16.97 27.22 -14.46
CA SER A 58 15.66 26.57 -14.40
C SER A 58 15.38 25.77 -15.68
N PRO A 59 14.96 24.51 -15.58
CA PRO A 59 14.41 23.79 -16.73
C PRO A 59 13.06 24.43 -17.13
N GLN A 60 12.63 24.20 -18.37
CA GLN A 60 11.30 24.62 -18.84
C GLN A 60 10.22 23.56 -18.55
N GLN A 61 10.63 22.30 -18.38
CA GLN A 61 9.77 21.15 -18.16
C GLN A 61 10.54 20.07 -17.40
N VAL A 62 9.80 19.22 -16.70
CA VAL A 62 10.31 17.99 -16.07
C VAL A 62 9.74 16.79 -16.83
N ASN A 63 10.63 15.92 -17.30
CA ASN A 63 10.31 14.73 -18.07
C ASN A 63 10.70 13.48 -17.29
N VAL A 64 9.79 12.50 -17.21
CA VAL A 64 10.03 11.21 -16.57
C VAL A 64 9.75 10.11 -17.59
N PHE A 65 10.69 9.18 -17.73
CA PHE A 65 10.62 8.07 -18.68
C PHE A 65 10.38 6.77 -17.92
N PHE A 66 9.38 6.00 -18.35
CA PHE A 66 8.95 4.77 -17.71
C PHE A 66 9.36 3.55 -18.53
N SER A 67 9.38 2.38 -17.90
CA SER A 67 9.64 1.09 -18.57
C SER A 67 8.56 0.70 -19.58
N GLU A 68 7.42 1.40 -19.56
CA GLU A 68 6.23 1.05 -20.32
C GLU A 68 5.18 2.18 -20.36
N PRO A 69 4.13 2.06 -21.20
CA PRO A 69 3.05 3.04 -21.32
C PRO A 69 2.25 3.28 -20.03
N VAL A 70 2.00 4.55 -19.70
CA VAL A 70 1.21 4.98 -18.52
C VAL A 70 -0.09 5.68 -18.91
N ASP A 71 -1.19 5.43 -18.19
CA ASP A 71 -2.50 6.04 -18.48
C ASP A 71 -2.53 7.46 -17.92
N LEU A 72 -2.53 8.46 -18.81
CA LEU A 72 -2.48 9.87 -18.43
C LEU A 72 -3.63 10.30 -17.50
N ARG A 73 -4.80 9.66 -17.57
CA ARG A 73 -5.99 10.07 -16.78
C ARG A 73 -5.87 9.72 -15.30
N PHE A 74 -5.06 8.72 -14.99
CA PHE A 74 -4.89 8.15 -13.65
C PHE A 74 -3.42 8.15 -13.23
N SER A 75 -2.59 8.96 -13.89
CA SER A 75 -1.19 9.14 -13.58
C SER A 75 -0.93 10.59 -13.22
N HIS A 76 -0.16 10.81 -12.17
CA HIS A 76 0.18 12.12 -11.63
C HIS A 76 1.69 12.30 -11.63
N LEU A 77 2.12 13.50 -12.03
CA LEU A 77 3.49 13.99 -11.95
C LEU A 77 3.42 15.38 -11.32
N LYS A 78 4.07 15.55 -10.17
CA LYS A 78 4.08 16.83 -9.42
C LYS A 78 5.51 17.32 -9.21
N VAL A 79 5.69 18.64 -9.23
CA VAL A 79 6.95 19.29 -8.85
C VAL A 79 6.71 20.21 -7.67
N LEU A 80 7.34 19.89 -6.54
CA LEU A 80 7.22 20.61 -5.28
C LEU A 80 8.49 21.42 -5.01
N ASP A 81 8.35 22.65 -4.50
CA ASP A 81 9.48 23.42 -3.97
C ASP A 81 9.88 22.97 -2.56
N SER A 82 10.95 23.55 -2.00
CA SER A 82 11.46 23.23 -0.66
C SER A 82 10.50 23.54 0.50
N ASN A 83 9.35 24.17 0.23
CA ASN A 83 8.30 24.41 1.22
C ASN A 83 7.11 23.45 1.04
N GLY A 84 7.19 22.47 0.13
CA GLY A 84 6.09 21.58 -0.21
C GLY A 84 5.06 22.19 -1.18
N LYS A 85 5.29 23.40 -1.70
CA LYS A 85 4.34 24.03 -2.61
C LYS A 85 4.49 23.46 -4.02
N GLU A 86 3.38 23.05 -4.63
CA GLU A 86 3.32 22.67 -6.05
C GLU A 86 3.65 23.89 -6.93
N VAL A 87 4.70 23.76 -7.74
CA VAL A 87 5.23 24.84 -8.59
C VAL A 87 5.08 24.56 -10.09
N ASP A 88 4.61 23.38 -10.47
CA ASP A 88 4.33 23.06 -11.87
C ASP A 88 3.03 23.72 -12.37
N LYS A 89 2.77 23.62 -13.68
CA LYS A 89 1.61 24.24 -14.33
C LYS A 89 0.38 23.33 -14.38
N GLY A 90 0.44 22.12 -13.83
CA GLY A 90 -0.65 21.14 -13.88
C GLY A 90 -0.97 20.61 -15.28
N ASP A 91 -0.07 20.77 -16.25
CA ASP A 91 -0.25 20.39 -17.65
C ASP A 91 0.42 19.05 -17.97
N VAL A 92 0.18 18.02 -17.16
CA VAL A 92 0.78 16.70 -17.36
C VAL A 92 0.38 16.12 -18.72
N HIS A 93 1.35 15.73 -19.53
CA HIS A 93 1.14 15.15 -20.87
C HIS A 93 2.25 14.19 -21.27
N HIS A 94 2.04 13.42 -22.35
CA HIS A 94 3.07 12.57 -22.94
C HIS A 94 4.03 13.39 -23.82
N LEU A 95 5.33 13.19 -23.66
CA LEU A 95 6.35 13.84 -24.48
C LEU A 95 6.29 13.30 -25.91
N GLN A 96 6.03 14.17 -26.89
CA GLN A 96 5.98 13.79 -28.32
C GLN A 96 5.02 12.61 -28.62
N ASN A 97 3.93 12.47 -27.86
CA ASN A 97 2.98 11.35 -27.90
C ASN A 97 3.58 9.97 -27.55
N ASP A 98 4.72 9.93 -26.83
CA ASP A 98 5.24 8.69 -26.27
C ASP A 98 4.51 8.34 -24.97
N GLU A 99 3.62 7.35 -25.03
CA GLU A 99 2.82 6.88 -23.89
C GLU A 99 3.69 6.41 -22.70
N SER A 100 4.99 6.12 -22.90
CA SER A 100 5.94 5.73 -21.85
C SER A 100 6.63 6.90 -21.14
N THR A 101 6.09 8.11 -21.30
CA THR A 101 6.65 9.33 -20.70
C THR A 101 5.59 10.15 -20.01
N LEU A 102 5.95 10.86 -18.93
CA LEU A 102 5.17 11.96 -18.39
C LEU A 102 6.02 13.21 -18.36
N THR A 103 5.44 14.30 -18.84
CA THR A 103 6.04 15.63 -18.86
C THR A 103 5.10 16.60 -18.19
N VAL A 104 5.66 17.49 -17.37
CA VAL A 104 4.94 18.64 -16.82
C VAL A 104 5.78 19.90 -17.01
N SER A 105 5.14 21.00 -17.41
CA SER A 105 5.81 22.28 -17.58
C SER A 105 6.01 22.96 -16.23
N VAL A 106 7.14 23.65 -16.08
CA VAL A 106 7.44 24.48 -14.91
C VAL A 106 7.62 25.95 -15.31
N PRO A 107 7.24 26.92 -14.47
CA PRO A 107 7.63 28.31 -14.65
C PRO A 107 9.14 28.50 -14.45
N SER A 108 9.66 29.72 -14.61
CA SER A 108 11.04 30.01 -14.22
C SER A 108 11.20 29.81 -12.71
N LEU A 109 11.82 28.70 -12.34
CA LEU A 109 12.09 28.32 -10.97
C LEU A 109 13.22 29.18 -10.39
N LYS A 110 13.16 29.41 -9.08
CA LYS A 110 14.18 30.17 -8.33
C LYS A 110 15.27 29.20 -7.86
N ASP A 111 16.38 29.75 -7.37
CA ASP A 111 17.44 28.96 -6.73
C ASP A 111 16.89 28.22 -5.50
N GLY A 112 17.03 26.89 -5.49
CA GLY A 112 16.40 26.04 -4.49
C GLY A 112 16.45 24.55 -4.83
N THR A 113 15.94 23.74 -3.91
CA THR A 113 15.77 22.29 -4.06
C THR A 113 14.31 21.98 -4.41
N TYR A 114 14.10 21.06 -5.35
CA TYR A 114 12.80 20.69 -5.88
C TYR A 114 12.59 19.18 -5.82
N THR A 115 11.40 18.74 -5.45
CA THR A 115 11.03 17.32 -5.37
C THR A 115 10.05 16.98 -6.48
N VAL A 116 10.33 15.94 -7.23
CA VAL A 116 9.43 15.38 -8.25
C VAL A 116 8.81 14.12 -7.69
N SER A 117 7.47 14.05 -7.68
CA SER A 117 6.73 12.85 -7.27
C SER A 117 5.93 12.30 -8.45
N THR A 118 5.93 10.98 -8.61
CA THR A 118 5.17 10.26 -9.64
C THR A 118 4.33 9.17 -9.00
N ASN A 119 3.05 9.13 -9.34
CA ASN A 119 2.12 8.03 -9.08
C ASN A 119 1.52 7.66 -10.44
N VAL A 120 1.87 6.50 -11.00
CA VAL A 120 1.52 6.18 -12.39
C VAL A 120 0.79 4.87 -12.51
N LEU A 121 -0.31 4.90 -13.26
CA LEU A 121 -1.06 3.71 -13.67
C LEU A 121 -0.46 3.17 -14.97
N SER A 122 0.03 1.94 -14.97
CA SER A 122 0.35 1.25 -16.22
C SER A 122 -0.90 1.10 -17.08
N GLN A 123 -0.83 1.46 -18.37
CA GLN A 123 -1.95 1.19 -19.31
C GLN A 123 -2.19 -0.31 -19.54
N THR A 124 -1.34 -1.16 -19.00
CA THR A 124 -1.05 -2.44 -19.62
C THR A 124 -1.31 -3.60 -18.67
N ASP A 125 -0.77 -3.56 -17.46
CA ASP A 125 -1.07 -4.53 -16.40
C ASP A 125 -2.07 -3.99 -15.37
N GLY A 126 -2.38 -2.69 -15.44
CA GLY A 126 -3.29 -1.99 -14.55
C GLY A 126 -2.69 -1.60 -13.19
N HIS A 127 -1.43 -1.87 -12.88
CA HIS A 127 -0.89 -1.56 -11.55
C HIS A 127 -0.45 -0.10 -11.44
N VAL A 128 -0.56 0.42 -10.21
CA VAL A 128 -0.05 1.73 -9.83
C VAL A 128 1.34 1.58 -9.21
N THR A 129 2.27 2.43 -9.64
CA THR A 129 3.63 2.51 -9.10
C THR A 129 3.93 3.93 -8.64
N ASP A 130 4.58 4.04 -7.49
CA ASP A 130 4.99 5.29 -6.88
C ASP A 130 6.50 5.46 -6.92
N ASN A 131 6.97 6.68 -7.15
CA ASN A 131 8.38 7.05 -7.06
C ASN A 131 8.53 8.54 -6.76
N ALA A 132 9.66 8.93 -6.18
CA ALA A 132 10.03 10.33 -6.04
C ALA A 132 11.54 10.51 -6.17
N PHE A 133 11.95 11.71 -6.60
CA PHE A 133 13.35 12.10 -6.67
C PHE A 133 13.50 13.62 -6.50
N VAL A 134 14.72 14.08 -6.19
CA VAL A 134 15.00 15.49 -5.90
C VAL A 134 15.99 16.05 -6.93
N PHE A 135 15.89 17.33 -7.30
CA PHE A 135 16.89 18.06 -8.10
C PHE A 135 17.08 19.49 -7.58
N GLY A 136 18.22 20.12 -7.89
CA GLY A 136 18.59 21.47 -7.45
C GLY A 136 18.69 22.47 -8.59
N ILE A 137 18.48 23.75 -8.29
CA ILE A 137 18.65 24.88 -9.21
C ILE A 137 19.55 25.94 -8.58
N GLY A 138 20.47 26.48 -9.37
CA GLY A 138 21.39 27.54 -8.96
C GLY A 138 22.47 27.00 -8.01
N GLU A 139 22.60 27.62 -6.84
CA GLU A 139 23.60 27.23 -5.83
C GLU A 139 23.17 26.07 -4.92
N ALA A 140 21.94 25.58 -5.05
CA ALA A 140 21.44 24.45 -4.27
C ALA A 140 22.22 23.17 -4.61
N VAL A 141 23.00 22.67 -3.65
CA VAL A 141 23.74 21.41 -3.79
C VAL A 141 22.83 20.25 -3.40
N VAL A 142 22.29 19.55 -4.39
CA VAL A 142 21.75 18.19 -4.21
C VAL A 142 22.89 17.26 -4.58
N VAL A 143 23.45 16.54 -3.61
CA VAL A 143 24.72 15.80 -3.78
C VAL A 143 24.56 14.75 -4.89
N PRO A 144 25.28 14.87 -6.02
CA PRO A 144 25.37 13.80 -6.99
C PRO A 144 26.63 12.98 -6.68
N LYS A 145 26.47 11.69 -6.37
CA LYS A 145 27.55 10.71 -6.57
C LYS A 145 26.95 9.47 -7.23
N ASN A 146 27.24 9.33 -8.53
CA ASN A 146 26.86 8.24 -9.43
C ASN A 146 25.46 7.65 -9.19
N LEU A 147 24.47 8.29 -9.84
CA LEU A 147 23.10 7.82 -10.03
C LEU A 147 23.03 6.30 -10.23
N SER A 148 22.74 5.57 -9.15
CA SER A 148 21.87 4.42 -9.26
C SER A 148 20.47 5.01 -9.44
N ALA A 149 19.82 4.76 -10.57
CA ALA A 149 18.39 5.05 -10.70
C ALA A 149 17.68 4.38 -9.50
N SER A 150 16.76 5.11 -8.87
CA SER A 150 15.89 4.61 -7.78
C SER A 150 15.42 3.20 -8.13
N THR A 151 15.96 2.21 -7.42
CA THR A 151 15.69 0.80 -7.71
C THR A 151 14.50 0.37 -6.89
N THR A 152 13.30 0.57 -7.44
CA THR A 152 12.08 0.03 -6.87
C THR A 152 12.18 -1.50 -6.92
N ARG A 153 12.43 -2.16 -5.79
CA ARG A 153 12.07 -3.58 -5.66
C ARG A 153 10.54 -3.65 -5.74
N SER A 154 10.01 -4.42 -6.68
CA SER A 154 8.57 -4.68 -6.76
C SER A 154 8.11 -5.29 -5.44
N THR A 155 7.42 -4.51 -4.61
CA THR A 155 6.73 -5.06 -3.45
C THR A 155 5.60 -5.91 -3.97
N LEU A 156 5.62 -7.21 -3.64
CA LEU A 156 4.57 -8.16 -3.98
C LEU A 156 3.22 -7.64 -3.44
N TYR A 157 2.35 -7.11 -4.30
CA TYR A 157 0.99 -6.75 -3.90
C TYR A 157 0.14 -8.02 -3.77
N LEU A 158 0.24 -8.63 -2.58
CA LEU A 158 -0.33 -9.93 -2.26
C LEU A 158 -1.86 -10.04 -2.50
N PRO A 159 -2.69 -9.01 -2.25
CA PRO A 159 -4.13 -9.09 -2.49
C PRO A 159 -4.49 -9.44 -3.94
N GLU A 160 -3.75 -8.90 -4.91
CA GLU A 160 -4.02 -9.12 -6.32
C GLU A 160 -3.55 -10.49 -6.82
N ALA A 161 -2.39 -10.96 -6.37
CA ALA A 161 -1.94 -12.33 -6.65
C ALA A 161 -2.95 -13.37 -6.11
N ILE A 162 -3.53 -13.12 -4.93
CA ILE A 162 -4.60 -13.93 -4.35
C ILE A 162 -5.89 -13.85 -5.18
N ALA A 163 -6.20 -12.70 -5.79
CA ALA A 163 -7.38 -12.53 -6.64
C ALA A 163 -7.23 -13.18 -8.03
N ARG A 164 -6.00 -13.31 -8.56
CA ARG A 164 -5.71 -13.92 -9.88
C ARG A 164 -5.59 -15.45 -9.82
N PHE A 165 -5.11 -16.01 -8.70
CA PHE A 165 -4.91 -17.45 -8.54
C PHE A 165 -6.17 -18.31 -8.79
N PRO A 166 -7.37 -17.99 -8.25
CA PRO A 166 -8.57 -18.81 -8.45
C PRO A 166 -9.02 -18.86 -9.92
N THR A 167 -8.83 -17.78 -10.68
CA THR A 167 -9.05 -17.74 -12.13
C THR A 167 -8.23 -18.82 -12.85
N LEU A 168 -6.93 -18.93 -12.55
CA LEU A 168 -6.05 -19.93 -13.16
C LEU A 168 -6.52 -21.36 -12.85
N VAL A 169 -6.91 -21.61 -11.60
CA VAL A 169 -7.46 -22.91 -11.17
C VAL A 169 -8.73 -23.25 -11.95
N ALA A 170 -9.68 -22.31 -12.05
CA ALA A 170 -10.94 -22.53 -12.75
C ALA A 170 -10.76 -22.80 -14.25
N GLN A 171 -9.87 -22.07 -14.92
CA GLN A 171 -9.56 -22.27 -16.34
C GLN A 171 -8.98 -23.66 -16.60
N VAL A 172 -7.99 -24.06 -15.79
CA VAL A 172 -7.37 -25.39 -15.85
C VAL A 172 -8.40 -26.49 -15.60
N MET A 173 -9.30 -26.30 -14.62
CA MET A 173 -10.40 -27.23 -14.36
C MET A 173 -11.27 -27.44 -15.60
N ILE A 174 -11.75 -26.37 -16.23
CA ILE A 174 -12.69 -26.44 -17.36
C ILE A 174 -12.04 -27.10 -18.58
N VAL A 175 -10.88 -26.61 -19.00
CA VAL A 175 -10.19 -27.09 -20.21
C VAL A 175 -9.76 -28.55 -20.04
N GLY A 176 -9.15 -28.89 -18.89
CA GLY A 176 -8.66 -30.23 -18.63
C GLY A 176 -9.77 -31.27 -18.51
N ALA A 177 -10.92 -30.92 -17.90
CA ALA A 177 -12.05 -31.83 -17.81
C ALA A 177 -12.77 -32.05 -19.15
N ALA A 178 -12.91 -30.99 -19.96
CA ALA A 178 -13.52 -31.08 -21.29
C ALA A 178 -12.67 -31.94 -22.23
N PHE A 179 -11.36 -31.68 -22.28
CA PHE A 179 -10.44 -32.48 -23.07
C PHE A 179 -10.32 -33.91 -22.54
N GLY A 180 -10.16 -34.08 -21.22
CA GLY A 180 -10.05 -35.39 -20.57
C GLY A 180 -11.23 -36.30 -20.87
N THR A 181 -12.45 -35.74 -20.87
CA THR A 181 -13.68 -36.47 -21.22
C THR A 181 -13.68 -36.92 -22.69
N LEU A 182 -13.14 -36.14 -23.62
CA LEU A 182 -13.03 -36.56 -25.03
C LEU A 182 -11.91 -37.60 -25.24
N TRP A 183 -10.82 -37.50 -24.48
CA TRP A 183 -9.61 -38.28 -24.70
C TRP A 183 -9.60 -39.67 -24.04
N ILE A 184 -10.08 -39.76 -22.80
CA ILE A 184 -9.90 -40.93 -21.91
C ILE A 184 -10.86 -42.07 -22.26
N TRP A 185 -12.05 -41.76 -22.78
CA TRP A 185 -13.11 -42.75 -23.02
C TRP A 185 -12.97 -43.50 -24.36
N LYS A 186 -12.25 -42.94 -25.34
CA LYS A 186 -12.14 -43.48 -26.72
C LYS A 186 -11.53 -44.90 -26.81
N PRO A 187 -10.51 -45.30 -26.02
CA PRO A 187 -9.99 -46.68 -26.08
C PRO A 187 -10.96 -47.72 -25.54
N LEU A 188 -11.75 -47.35 -24.52
CA LEU A 188 -12.65 -48.26 -23.84
C LEU A 188 -13.89 -48.60 -24.66
N SER A 189 -14.36 -47.69 -25.52
CA SER A 189 -15.49 -47.96 -26.42
C SER A 189 -15.21 -49.05 -27.47
N LYS A 190 -13.95 -49.51 -27.58
CA LYS A 190 -13.52 -50.59 -28.48
C LYS A 190 -13.48 -51.98 -27.81
N ILE A 191 -13.90 -52.08 -26.55
CA ILE A 191 -13.90 -53.31 -25.76
C ILE A 191 -15.36 -53.69 -25.48
N SER A 192 -15.88 -54.67 -26.22
CA SER A 192 -17.30 -55.09 -26.16
C SER A 192 -17.70 -55.53 -24.75
N SER A 193 -16.85 -56.30 -24.06
CA SER A 193 -17.08 -56.85 -22.71
C SER A 193 -17.28 -55.79 -21.61
N LEU A 194 -16.84 -54.56 -21.83
CA LEU A 194 -16.97 -53.46 -20.85
C LEU A 194 -18.10 -52.48 -21.19
N THR A 195 -18.71 -52.58 -22.38
CA THR A 195 -19.59 -51.53 -22.94
C THR A 195 -20.78 -51.20 -22.04
N GLU A 196 -21.48 -52.22 -21.54
CA GLU A 196 -22.66 -52.04 -20.69
C GLU A 196 -22.30 -51.43 -19.33
N SER A 197 -21.28 -51.99 -18.67
CA SER A 197 -20.78 -51.48 -17.38
C SER A 197 -20.25 -50.04 -17.48
N ILE A 198 -19.57 -49.71 -18.59
CA ILE A 198 -19.05 -48.37 -18.87
C ILE A 198 -20.17 -47.36 -19.07
N SER A 199 -21.25 -47.72 -19.78
CA SER A 199 -22.37 -46.82 -20.05
C SER A 199 -23.00 -46.30 -18.75
N GLN A 200 -23.14 -47.15 -17.74
CA GLN A 200 -23.67 -46.80 -16.42
C GLN A 200 -22.73 -45.84 -15.67
N ILE A 201 -21.42 -46.06 -15.75
CA ILE A 201 -20.42 -45.17 -15.15
C ILE A 201 -20.41 -43.82 -15.87
N ARG A 202 -20.54 -43.81 -17.21
CA ARG A 202 -20.53 -42.58 -18.03
C ARG A 202 -21.63 -41.61 -17.62
N ASN A 203 -22.84 -42.10 -17.33
CA ASN A 203 -23.95 -41.24 -16.88
C ASN A 203 -23.67 -40.62 -15.50
N ARG A 204 -23.13 -41.42 -14.56
CA ARG A 204 -22.76 -40.92 -13.22
C ARG A 204 -21.61 -39.92 -13.26
N VAL A 205 -20.62 -40.17 -14.12
CA VAL A 205 -19.49 -39.25 -14.39
C VAL A 205 -20.02 -37.95 -14.99
N SER A 206 -20.91 -38.03 -15.98
CA SER A 206 -21.50 -36.87 -16.64
C SER A 206 -22.24 -35.95 -15.66
N LYS A 207 -23.03 -36.52 -14.73
CA LYS A 207 -23.68 -35.72 -13.68
C LYS A 207 -22.67 -35.04 -12.74
N ARG A 208 -21.60 -35.73 -12.35
CA ARG A 208 -20.55 -35.15 -11.49
C ARG A 208 -19.76 -34.07 -12.24
N LEU A 209 -19.55 -34.25 -13.54
CA LEU A 209 -18.90 -33.29 -14.43
C LEU A 209 -19.71 -31.98 -14.55
N ALA A 210 -21.04 -32.04 -14.64
CA ALA A 210 -21.87 -30.83 -14.61
C ALA A 210 -21.67 -30.00 -13.33
N ILE A 211 -21.65 -30.65 -12.15
CA ILE A 211 -21.37 -29.97 -10.87
C ILE A 211 -19.96 -29.38 -10.88
N TYR A 212 -18.99 -30.12 -11.42
CA TYR A 212 -17.61 -29.68 -11.52
C TYR A 212 -17.47 -28.41 -12.39
N TYR A 213 -18.16 -28.33 -13.53
CA TYR A 213 -18.20 -27.11 -14.34
C TYR A 213 -18.89 -25.95 -13.64
N VAL A 214 -20.00 -26.18 -12.92
CA VAL A 214 -20.67 -25.10 -12.15
C VAL A 214 -19.72 -24.52 -11.09
N VAL A 215 -19.02 -25.38 -10.34
CA VAL A 215 -18.05 -24.93 -9.33
C VAL A 215 -16.92 -24.14 -9.97
N ALA A 216 -16.33 -24.64 -11.07
CA ALA A 216 -15.28 -23.93 -11.78
C ALA A 216 -15.75 -22.56 -12.31
N SER A 217 -16.94 -22.48 -12.91
CA SER A 217 -17.52 -21.24 -13.41
C SER A 217 -17.83 -20.23 -12.30
N ILE A 218 -18.28 -20.67 -11.11
CA ILE A 218 -18.50 -19.78 -9.96
C ILE A 218 -17.17 -19.22 -9.44
N ILE A 219 -16.14 -20.06 -9.32
CA ILE A 219 -14.79 -19.62 -8.93
C ILE A 219 -14.30 -18.55 -9.92
N LEU A 220 -14.43 -18.83 -11.22
CA LEU A 220 -14.00 -17.92 -12.29
C LEU A 220 -14.71 -16.56 -12.23
N VAL A 221 -16.05 -16.53 -12.13
CA VAL A 221 -16.81 -15.28 -12.04
C VAL A 221 -16.45 -14.50 -10.78
N SER A 222 -16.37 -15.18 -9.63
CA SER A 222 -16.04 -14.53 -8.35
C SER A 222 -14.62 -13.93 -8.37
N SER A 223 -13.68 -14.64 -8.99
CA SER A 223 -12.29 -14.19 -9.13
C SER A 223 -12.19 -12.95 -10.03
N ASN A 224 -12.94 -12.89 -11.14
CA ASN A 224 -12.95 -11.71 -12.02
C ASN A 224 -13.48 -10.46 -11.29
N PHE A 225 -14.51 -10.60 -10.45
CA PHE A 225 -14.99 -9.50 -9.62
C PHE A 225 -13.96 -9.08 -8.56
N ALA A 226 -13.27 -10.03 -7.93
CA ALA A 226 -12.22 -9.72 -6.97
C ALA A 226 -11.07 -8.94 -7.63
N ILE A 227 -10.65 -9.33 -8.85
CA ILE A 227 -9.64 -8.60 -9.61
C ILE A 227 -10.11 -7.16 -9.90
N LEU A 228 -11.33 -6.97 -10.40
CA LEU A 228 -11.89 -5.63 -10.64
C LEU A 228 -11.92 -4.76 -9.38
N PHE A 229 -12.30 -5.35 -8.24
CA PHE A 229 -12.40 -4.66 -6.96
C PHE A 229 -11.04 -4.19 -6.45
N PHE A 230 -10.04 -5.08 -6.38
CA PHE A 230 -8.71 -4.71 -5.93
C PHE A 230 -8.02 -3.73 -6.89
N GLN A 231 -8.34 -3.83 -8.19
CA GLN A 231 -7.85 -2.90 -9.20
C GLN A 231 -8.40 -1.48 -9.00
N ALA A 232 -9.68 -1.34 -8.65
CA ALA A 232 -10.29 -0.04 -8.38
C ALA A 232 -9.68 0.63 -7.14
N ILE A 233 -9.39 -0.16 -6.09
CA ILE A 233 -8.69 0.32 -4.89
C ILE A 233 -7.28 0.81 -5.25
N SER A 234 -6.55 0.04 -6.07
CA SER A 234 -5.17 0.36 -6.47
C SER A 234 -5.08 1.73 -7.16
N ILE A 235 -6.03 2.07 -8.04
CA ILE A 235 -6.06 3.33 -8.78
C ILE A 235 -6.81 4.47 -8.06
N ASN A 236 -7.22 4.24 -6.81
CA ASN A 236 -8.07 5.15 -6.03
C ASN A 236 -9.32 5.64 -6.81
N GLY A 237 -9.91 4.76 -7.61
CA GLY A 237 -10.97 5.05 -8.58
C GLY A 237 -12.18 4.15 -8.44
N THR A 238 -13.14 4.30 -9.34
CA THR A 238 -14.37 3.49 -9.38
C THR A 238 -14.22 2.26 -10.27
N LEU A 239 -15.12 1.27 -10.12
CA LEU A 239 -15.17 0.11 -11.03
C LEU A 239 -15.37 0.52 -12.50
N THR A 240 -16.08 1.64 -12.75
CA THR A 240 -16.26 2.18 -14.10
C THR A 240 -14.99 2.76 -14.68
N ASP A 241 -14.12 3.32 -13.83
CA ASP A 241 -12.81 3.83 -14.25
C ASP A 241 -11.91 2.68 -14.70
N VAL A 242 -11.89 1.58 -13.93
CA VAL A 242 -11.16 0.35 -14.29
C VAL A 242 -11.64 -0.19 -15.63
N LEU A 243 -12.95 -0.25 -15.88
CA LEU A 243 -13.51 -0.72 -17.16
C LEU A 243 -13.16 0.18 -18.35
N GLY A 244 -12.81 1.44 -18.10
CA GLY A 244 -12.31 2.40 -19.10
C GLY A 244 -10.84 2.23 -19.47
N THR A 245 -10.13 1.27 -18.85
CA THR A 245 -8.73 0.93 -19.16
C THR A 245 -8.64 -0.26 -20.12
N ARG A 246 -7.49 -0.42 -20.82
CA ARG A 246 -7.25 -1.59 -21.69
C ARG A 246 -7.27 -2.91 -20.90
N PHE A 247 -6.80 -2.89 -19.66
CA PHE A 247 -6.90 -4.04 -18.75
C PHE A 247 -8.36 -4.39 -18.45
N GLY A 248 -9.17 -3.38 -18.13
CA GLY A 248 -10.60 -3.52 -17.87
C GLY A 248 -11.40 -4.08 -19.04
N THR A 249 -11.05 -3.75 -20.28
CA THR A 249 -11.73 -4.28 -21.47
C THR A 249 -11.50 -5.78 -21.65
N VAL A 250 -10.26 -6.27 -21.48
CA VAL A 250 -9.97 -7.71 -21.54
C VAL A 250 -10.66 -8.47 -20.39
N LEU A 251 -10.71 -7.85 -19.20
CA LEU A 251 -11.40 -8.44 -18.05
C LEU A 251 -12.92 -8.46 -18.21
N LEU A 252 -13.50 -7.48 -18.91
CA LEU A 252 -14.91 -7.46 -19.29
C LEU A 252 -15.23 -8.61 -20.27
N GLU A 253 -14.43 -8.78 -21.32
CA GLU A 253 -14.57 -9.88 -22.27
C GLU A 253 -14.49 -11.24 -21.57
N ARG A 254 -13.48 -11.40 -20.70
CA ARG A 254 -13.33 -12.59 -19.85
C ARG A 254 -14.57 -12.82 -19.00
N SER A 255 -15.14 -11.77 -18.41
CA SER A 255 -16.35 -11.86 -17.59
C SER A 255 -17.56 -12.32 -18.39
N VAL A 256 -17.75 -11.81 -19.61
CA VAL A 256 -18.80 -12.27 -20.53
C VAL A 256 -18.64 -13.76 -20.84
N ILE A 257 -17.44 -14.21 -21.20
CA ILE A 257 -17.14 -15.64 -21.44
C ILE A 257 -17.45 -16.49 -20.19
N SER A 258 -17.10 -15.98 -19.00
CA SER A 258 -17.31 -16.66 -17.72
C SER A 258 -18.79 -16.84 -17.40
N PHE A 259 -19.62 -15.83 -17.67
CA PHE A 259 -21.07 -15.93 -17.52
C PHE A 259 -21.71 -16.88 -18.54
N ILE A 260 -21.20 -16.94 -19.78
CA ILE A 260 -21.64 -17.93 -20.77
C ILE A 260 -21.35 -19.35 -20.27
N LEU A 261 -20.14 -19.61 -19.77
CA LEU A 261 -19.76 -20.90 -19.19
C LEU A 261 -20.60 -21.27 -17.97
N LEU A 262 -20.91 -20.30 -17.11
CA LEU A 262 -21.80 -20.50 -15.97
C LEU A 262 -23.21 -20.87 -16.44
N GLY A 263 -23.77 -20.12 -17.39
CA GLY A 263 -25.10 -20.39 -17.97
C GLY A 263 -25.20 -21.78 -18.60
N LEU A 264 -24.21 -22.18 -19.41
CA LEU A 264 -24.13 -23.51 -20.00
C LEU A 264 -24.01 -24.59 -18.92
N SER A 265 -23.15 -24.41 -17.91
CA SER A 265 -22.98 -25.39 -16.83
C SER A 265 -24.24 -25.59 -15.99
N LEU A 266 -25.01 -24.52 -15.73
CA LEU A 266 -26.29 -24.57 -15.03
C LEU A 266 -27.38 -25.22 -15.89
N TYR A 267 -27.38 -24.95 -17.20
CA TYR A 267 -28.28 -25.60 -18.16
C TYR A 267 -28.09 -27.13 -18.14
N GLU A 268 -26.84 -27.58 -18.28
CA GLU A 268 -26.46 -28.99 -18.20
C GLU A 268 -26.92 -29.64 -16.89
N LEU A 269 -26.63 -28.99 -15.76
CA LEU A 269 -27.06 -29.46 -14.44
C LEU A 269 -28.60 -29.58 -14.34
N ARG A 270 -29.34 -28.67 -14.96
CA ARG A 270 -30.82 -28.71 -15.02
C ARG A 270 -31.32 -29.88 -15.87
N GLN A 271 -30.64 -30.23 -16.95
CA GLN A 271 -31.01 -31.38 -17.78
C GLN A 271 -30.90 -32.71 -17.00
N PHE A 272 -29.88 -32.86 -16.14
CA PHE A 272 -29.77 -34.01 -15.22
C PHE A 272 -30.87 -34.06 -14.15
N ARG A 273 -31.47 -32.92 -13.79
CA ARG A 273 -32.65 -32.90 -12.89
C ARG A 273 -33.91 -33.41 -13.59
N LYS A 274 -34.06 -33.12 -14.89
CA LYS A 274 -35.21 -33.54 -15.71
C LYS A 274 -35.11 -35.00 -16.17
N ASN A 275 -33.93 -35.43 -16.62
CA ASN A 275 -33.70 -36.77 -17.15
C ASN A 275 -32.47 -37.40 -16.49
N LYS A 276 -32.71 -38.43 -15.65
CA LYS A 276 -31.64 -39.15 -14.95
C LYS A 276 -30.72 -39.95 -15.88
N SER A 277 -31.15 -40.24 -17.11
CA SER A 277 -30.40 -40.97 -18.13
C SER A 277 -29.66 -40.06 -19.11
N TYR A 278 -29.73 -38.74 -18.91
CA TYR A 278 -28.97 -37.79 -19.72
C TYR A 278 -27.46 -38.02 -19.56
N SER A 279 -26.69 -37.76 -20.63
CA SER A 279 -25.22 -37.82 -20.63
C SER A 279 -24.72 -36.76 -21.59
N PHE A 280 -23.60 -36.11 -21.27
CA PHE A 280 -23.02 -35.11 -22.18
C PHE A 280 -22.72 -35.78 -23.52
N SER A 281 -23.16 -35.13 -24.59
CA SER A 281 -22.78 -35.43 -25.96
C SER A 281 -21.32 -35.02 -26.23
N THR A 282 -20.74 -35.58 -27.30
CA THR A 282 -19.41 -35.18 -27.76
C THR A 282 -19.36 -33.70 -28.14
N MET A 283 -20.46 -33.16 -28.67
CA MET A 283 -20.54 -31.77 -29.11
C MET A 283 -20.62 -30.79 -27.93
N GLU A 284 -21.39 -31.10 -26.89
CA GLU A 284 -21.45 -30.28 -25.67
C GLU A 284 -20.07 -30.20 -25.00
N ASN A 285 -19.36 -31.34 -24.87
CA ASN A 285 -17.99 -31.36 -24.36
C ASN A 285 -17.00 -30.58 -25.26
N ALA A 286 -17.15 -30.68 -26.59
CA ALA A 286 -16.34 -29.90 -27.52
C ALA A 286 -16.62 -28.40 -27.38
N GLY A 287 -17.87 -28.00 -27.12
CA GLY A 287 -18.24 -26.61 -26.83
C GLY A 287 -17.54 -26.05 -25.60
N PHE A 288 -17.57 -26.78 -24.47
CA PHE A 288 -16.82 -26.39 -23.26
C PHE A 288 -15.31 -26.29 -23.51
N LEU A 289 -14.74 -27.20 -24.31
CA LEU A 289 -13.33 -27.15 -24.67
C LEU A 289 -12.98 -25.90 -25.50
N ILE A 290 -13.77 -25.60 -26.52
CA ILE A 290 -13.54 -24.45 -27.40
C ILE A 290 -13.65 -23.14 -26.60
N ILE A 291 -14.71 -22.97 -25.81
CA ILE A 291 -14.89 -21.76 -25.00
C ILE A 291 -13.79 -21.66 -23.93
N GLY A 292 -13.38 -22.79 -23.33
CA GLY A 292 -12.24 -22.82 -22.40
C GLY A 292 -10.92 -22.44 -23.06
N ILE A 293 -10.67 -22.82 -24.32
CA ILE A 293 -9.47 -22.40 -25.06
C ILE A 293 -9.50 -20.89 -25.34
N ILE A 294 -10.65 -20.33 -25.74
CA ILE A 294 -10.82 -18.88 -25.91
C ILE A 294 -10.54 -18.15 -24.59
N LEU A 295 -11.00 -18.70 -23.48
CA LEU A 295 -10.75 -18.15 -22.15
C LEU A 295 -9.24 -18.10 -21.82
N LEU A 296 -8.45 -19.10 -22.21
CA LEU A 296 -6.99 -19.10 -22.03
C LEU A 296 -6.26 -18.03 -22.84
N VAL A 297 -6.81 -17.62 -24.00
CA VAL A 297 -6.27 -16.50 -24.79
C VAL A 297 -6.28 -15.23 -23.95
N THR A 298 -7.39 -14.96 -23.24
CA THR A 298 -7.49 -13.79 -22.37
C THR A 298 -6.43 -13.78 -21.25
N THR A 299 -5.95 -14.95 -20.79
CA THR A 299 -4.87 -15.04 -19.78
C THR A 299 -3.52 -14.67 -20.37
N SER A 300 -3.27 -15.07 -21.61
CA SER A 300 -2.01 -14.78 -22.31
C SER A 300 -1.93 -13.30 -22.75
N LEU A 301 -3.08 -12.66 -22.95
CA LEU A 301 -3.22 -11.22 -23.22
C LEU A 301 -3.04 -10.32 -21.99
N ILE A 302 -2.89 -10.88 -20.78
CA ILE A 302 -2.61 -10.15 -19.53
C ILE A 302 -1.35 -10.74 -18.86
N GLY A 303 -0.54 -11.50 -19.61
CA GLY A 303 0.64 -12.21 -19.11
C GLY A 303 1.95 -11.56 -19.55
N HIS A 304 3.06 -11.93 -18.90
CA HIS A 304 4.40 -11.42 -19.20
C HIS A 304 4.82 -11.57 -20.67
N GLY A 305 4.36 -12.60 -21.38
CA GLY A 305 4.66 -12.80 -22.80
C GLY A 305 4.17 -11.64 -23.69
N ALA A 306 3.06 -11.00 -23.33
CA ALA A 306 2.53 -9.87 -24.07
C ALA A 306 3.35 -8.58 -23.92
N SER A 307 4.22 -8.50 -22.90
CA SER A 307 5.03 -7.30 -22.63
C SER A 307 6.14 -7.09 -23.65
N SER A 308 6.52 -8.16 -24.33
CA SER A 308 7.61 -8.19 -25.30
C SER A 308 7.33 -7.45 -26.62
N LYS A 309 6.09 -6.94 -26.84
CA LYS A 309 5.58 -6.43 -28.13
C LYS A 309 5.62 -7.42 -29.29
N GLN A 310 5.99 -8.68 -29.06
CA GLN A 310 6.15 -9.70 -30.08
C GLN A 310 5.00 -10.71 -30.01
N LEU A 311 4.50 -11.14 -31.17
CA LEU A 311 3.48 -12.20 -31.24
C LEU A 311 4.02 -13.56 -30.79
N GLY A 312 5.31 -13.83 -31.00
CA GLY A 312 5.95 -15.10 -30.65
C GLY A 312 5.80 -15.47 -29.16
N PRO A 313 6.20 -14.60 -28.22
CA PRO A 313 6.10 -14.88 -26.79
C PRO A 313 4.65 -15.04 -26.30
N ILE A 314 3.69 -14.28 -26.84
CA ILE A 314 2.24 -14.44 -26.54
C ILE A 314 1.76 -15.83 -26.97
N ILE A 315 2.10 -16.27 -28.19
CA ILE A 315 1.73 -17.58 -28.71
C ILE A 315 2.34 -18.70 -27.85
N ILE A 316 3.59 -18.54 -27.43
CA ILE A 316 4.29 -19.55 -26.63
C ILE A 316 3.74 -19.61 -25.21
N ASP A 317 3.40 -18.46 -24.61
CA ASP A 317 2.71 -18.41 -23.32
C ASP A 317 1.33 -19.07 -23.40
N PHE A 318 0.56 -18.80 -24.46
CA PHE A 318 -0.71 -19.47 -24.72
C PHE A 318 -0.55 -20.99 -24.85
N ILE A 319 0.44 -21.46 -25.63
CA ILE A 319 0.73 -22.89 -25.78
C ILE A 319 1.12 -23.48 -24.41
N HIS A 320 1.97 -22.79 -23.64
CA HIS A 320 2.38 -23.23 -22.30
C HIS A 320 1.17 -23.38 -21.37
N ASN A 321 0.30 -22.37 -21.31
CA ASN A 321 -0.92 -22.37 -20.50
C ASN A 321 -1.93 -23.45 -20.94
N LEU A 322 -2.09 -23.67 -22.25
CA LEU A 322 -2.93 -24.73 -22.79
C LEU A 322 -2.41 -26.11 -22.37
N VAL A 323 -1.12 -26.37 -22.59
CA VAL A 323 -0.49 -27.65 -22.28
C VAL A 323 -0.50 -27.92 -20.77
N ALA A 324 -0.23 -26.91 -19.94
CA ALA A 324 -0.37 -27.01 -18.48
C ALA A 324 -1.82 -27.31 -18.06
N SER A 325 -2.81 -26.68 -18.70
CA SER A 325 -4.23 -26.91 -18.44
C SER A 325 -4.66 -28.34 -18.77
N LEU A 326 -4.17 -28.90 -19.88
CA LEU A 326 -4.43 -30.28 -20.27
C LEU A 326 -3.79 -31.29 -19.31
N TRP A 327 -2.61 -30.99 -18.79
CA TRP A 327 -1.93 -31.83 -17.80
C TRP A 327 -2.62 -31.77 -16.43
N ILE A 328 -2.58 -30.60 -15.78
CA ILE A 328 -3.05 -30.43 -14.39
C ILE A 328 -4.57 -30.64 -14.32
N GLY A 329 -5.32 -30.08 -15.26
CA GLY A 329 -6.77 -30.23 -15.30
C GLY A 329 -7.22 -31.64 -15.66
N GLY A 330 -6.43 -32.37 -16.46
CA GLY A 330 -6.64 -33.80 -16.69
C GLY A 330 -6.49 -34.63 -15.41
N THR A 331 -5.50 -34.30 -14.58
CA THR A 331 -5.31 -34.91 -13.26
C THR A 331 -6.47 -34.57 -12.32
N PHE A 332 -6.95 -33.33 -12.28
CA PHE A 332 -8.13 -32.93 -11.49
C PHE A 332 -9.38 -33.71 -11.90
N TYR A 333 -9.61 -33.85 -13.20
CA TYR A 333 -10.73 -34.63 -13.74
C TYR A 333 -10.66 -36.09 -13.28
N LEU A 334 -9.48 -36.72 -13.34
CA LEU A 334 -9.28 -38.08 -12.83
C LEU A 334 -9.55 -38.17 -11.32
N ALA A 335 -8.97 -37.26 -10.53
CA ALA A 335 -9.00 -37.28 -9.07
C ALA A 335 -10.40 -37.02 -8.48
N PHE A 336 -11.13 -36.06 -9.04
CA PHE A 336 -12.36 -35.52 -8.43
C PHE A 336 -13.65 -35.91 -9.16
N VAL A 337 -13.55 -36.36 -10.41
CA VAL A 337 -14.71 -36.78 -11.22
C VAL A 337 -14.67 -38.28 -11.51
N LEU A 338 -13.63 -38.76 -12.18
CA LEU A 338 -13.60 -40.10 -12.75
C LEU A 338 -13.44 -41.22 -11.71
N ILE A 339 -12.37 -41.18 -10.92
CA ILE A 339 -12.04 -42.25 -9.97
C ILE A 339 -13.04 -42.34 -8.80
N PRO A 340 -13.55 -41.24 -8.21
CA PRO A 340 -14.60 -41.32 -7.20
C PRO A 340 -15.86 -42.04 -7.71
N LYS A 341 -16.30 -41.75 -8.94
CA LYS A 341 -17.50 -42.40 -9.51
C LYS A 341 -17.26 -43.84 -9.91
N LEU A 342 -16.02 -44.20 -10.31
CA LEU A 342 -15.63 -45.60 -10.48
C LEU A 342 -15.68 -46.36 -9.14
N GLN A 343 -15.17 -45.78 -8.05
CA GLN A 343 -15.20 -46.37 -6.71
C GLN A 343 -16.64 -46.66 -6.25
N GLU A 344 -17.55 -45.70 -6.43
CA GLU A 344 -18.98 -45.79 -6.06
C GLU A 344 -19.83 -46.69 -6.98
N SER A 345 -19.31 -47.09 -8.14
CA SER A 345 -20.04 -47.97 -9.06
C SER A 345 -20.23 -49.38 -8.48
N THR A 346 -21.33 -50.04 -8.86
CA THR A 346 -21.62 -51.45 -8.54
C THR A 346 -20.82 -52.44 -9.40
N MET A 347 -19.94 -51.94 -10.26
CA MET A 347 -19.10 -52.73 -11.15
C MET A 347 -18.19 -53.69 -10.35
N ASN A 348 -18.02 -54.92 -10.82
CA ASN A 348 -17.09 -55.87 -10.22
C ASN A 348 -15.65 -55.29 -10.23
N TRP A 349 -14.90 -55.51 -9.15
CA TRP A 349 -13.53 -55.03 -9.01
C TRP A 349 -12.59 -55.49 -10.11
N TYR A 350 -12.86 -56.64 -10.73
CA TYR A 350 -12.14 -57.08 -11.93
C TYR A 350 -12.26 -56.06 -13.07
N TYR A 351 -13.48 -55.68 -13.45
CA TYR A 351 -13.70 -54.70 -14.51
C TYR A 351 -13.30 -53.27 -14.11
N LYS A 352 -13.36 -52.93 -12.82
CA LYS A 352 -12.80 -51.65 -12.31
C LYS A 352 -11.29 -51.59 -12.53
N LEU A 353 -10.56 -52.66 -12.20
CA LEU A 353 -9.12 -52.74 -12.45
C LEU A 353 -8.81 -52.75 -13.96
N GLY A 354 -9.63 -53.42 -14.78
CA GLY A 354 -9.48 -53.42 -16.24
C GLY A 354 -9.71 -52.03 -16.85
N THR A 355 -10.62 -51.25 -16.29
CA THR A 355 -10.84 -49.86 -16.68
C THR A 355 -9.63 -48.99 -16.31
N ILE A 356 -9.09 -49.15 -15.10
CA ILE A 356 -7.91 -48.41 -14.62
C ILE A 356 -6.65 -48.77 -15.40
N SER A 357 -6.47 -50.06 -15.76
CA SER A 357 -5.28 -50.52 -16.51
C SER A 357 -5.19 -49.91 -17.91
N VAL A 358 -6.31 -49.45 -18.47
CA VAL A 358 -6.38 -48.71 -19.73
C VAL A 358 -6.26 -47.20 -19.52
N TRP A 359 -6.91 -46.66 -18.48
CA TRP A 359 -6.88 -45.22 -18.19
C TRP A 359 -5.49 -44.70 -17.79
N ILE A 360 -4.75 -45.43 -16.94
CA ILE A 360 -3.43 -44.99 -16.45
C ILE A 360 -2.44 -44.80 -17.61
N PRO A 361 -2.20 -45.78 -18.51
CA PRO A 361 -1.27 -45.58 -19.63
C PRO A 361 -1.77 -44.55 -20.65
N ARG A 362 -3.10 -44.45 -20.85
CA ARG A 362 -3.69 -43.47 -21.78
C ARG A 362 -3.48 -42.03 -21.33
N HIS A 363 -3.67 -41.77 -20.03
CA HIS A 363 -3.42 -40.45 -19.45
C HIS A 363 -1.91 -40.19 -19.33
N SER A 364 -1.11 -41.18 -18.92
CA SER A 364 0.35 -41.06 -18.83
C SER A 364 0.97 -40.69 -20.17
N ALA A 365 0.55 -41.31 -21.28
CA ALA A 365 1.06 -40.99 -22.59
C ALA A 365 0.78 -39.54 -23.01
N LEU A 366 -0.39 -39.01 -22.64
CA LEU A 366 -0.71 -37.61 -22.87
C LEU A 366 0.19 -36.70 -22.04
N VAL A 367 0.28 -36.93 -20.73
CA VAL A 367 1.10 -36.10 -19.83
C VAL A 367 2.55 -36.07 -20.29
N VAL A 368 3.11 -37.22 -20.67
CA VAL A 368 4.49 -37.30 -21.14
C VAL A 368 4.71 -36.52 -22.45
N THR A 369 3.77 -36.56 -23.40
CA THR A 369 3.84 -35.71 -24.60
C THR A 369 3.79 -34.23 -24.24
N LEU A 370 2.88 -33.85 -23.35
CA LEU A 370 2.72 -32.47 -22.88
C LEU A 370 3.98 -31.97 -22.15
N LEU A 371 4.62 -32.82 -21.35
CA LEU A 371 5.90 -32.49 -20.68
C LEU A 371 7.00 -32.17 -21.70
N GLY A 372 7.09 -32.90 -22.81
CA GLY A 372 8.02 -32.58 -23.90
C GLY A 372 7.82 -31.17 -24.45
N ILE A 373 6.57 -30.72 -24.58
CA ILE A 373 6.24 -29.36 -25.04
C ILE A 373 6.54 -28.31 -23.94
N ILE A 374 6.26 -28.62 -22.68
CA ILE A 374 6.59 -27.74 -21.53
C ILE A 374 8.10 -27.52 -21.41
N PHE A 375 8.91 -28.57 -21.61
CA PHE A 375 10.37 -28.47 -21.60
C PHE A 375 10.92 -27.58 -22.71
N ILE A 376 10.15 -27.30 -23.77
CA ILE A 376 10.55 -26.36 -24.82
C ILE A 376 10.02 -24.96 -24.50
N THR A 377 8.71 -24.85 -24.26
CA THR A 377 8.01 -23.56 -24.11
C THR A 377 8.44 -22.79 -22.86
N GLY A 378 8.64 -23.46 -21.72
CA GLY A 378 9.00 -22.81 -20.46
C GLY A 378 10.39 -22.16 -20.49
N PRO A 379 11.45 -22.91 -20.84
CA PRO A 379 12.78 -22.32 -21.03
C PRO A 379 12.80 -21.27 -22.13
N PHE A 380 12.12 -21.48 -23.26
CA PHE A 380 12.11 -20.48 -24.33
C PHE A 380 11.50 -19.14 -23.88
N LEU A 381 10.42 -19.18 -23.09
CA LEU A 381 9.86 -17.96 -22.45
C LEU A 381 10.87 -17.30 -21.52
N LEU A 382 11.57 -18.08 -20.68
CA LEU A 382 12.63 -17.55 -19.82
C LEU A 382 13.73 -16.86 -20.63
N TYR A 383 14.21 -17.48 -21.71
CA TYR A 383 15.26 -16.91 -22.57
C TYR A 383 14.87 -15.56 -23.19
N ILE A 384 13.61 -15.40 -23.60
CA ILE A 384 13.12 -14.14 -24.15
C ILE A 384 13.04 -13.06 -23.08
N LEU A 385 12.66 -13.43 -21.86
CA LEU A 385 12.49 -12.50 -20.73
C LEU A 385 13.85 -12.13 -20.10
N GLU A 386 14.74 -13.09 -19.89
CA GLU A 386 16.08 -12.93 -19.32
C GLU A 386 17.00 -14.10 -19.71
N ASP A 387 18.09 -13.80 -20.43
CA ASP A 387 19.08 -14.80 -20.86
C ASP A 387 20.26 -14.93 -19.87
N ASN A 388 20.40 -14.01 -18.91
CA ASN A 388 21.45 -14.07 -17.90
C ASN A 388 20.99 -14.82 -16.64
N LEU A 389 21.35 -16.11 -16.57
CA LEU A 389 21.01 -17.00 -15.47
C LEU A 389 21.47 -16.51 -14.09
N ASN A 390 22.57 -15.76 -14.01
CA ASN A 390 23.06 -15.23 -12.74
C ASN A 390 22.12 -14.14 -12.19
N LEU A 391 21.49 -13.34 -13.06
CA LEU A 391 20.50 -12.34 -12.66
C LEU A 391 19.18 -13.01 -12.27
N VAL A 392 18.78 -14.06 -13.01
CA VAL A 392 17.59 -14.85 -12.66
C VAL A 392 17.75 -15.41 -11.24
N ILE A 393 18.85 -16.11 -10.93
CA ILE A 393 19.04 -16.77 -9.63
C ILE A 393 19.12 -15.75 -8.48
N GLY A 394 19.62 -14.54 -8.72
CA GLY A 394 19.72 -13.47 -7.72
C GLY A 394 18.45 -12.67 -7.47
N SER A 395 17.36 -12.94 -8.20
CA SER A 395 16.11 -12.15 -8.19
C SER A 395 14.99 -12.81 -7.38
N LEU A 396 13.99 -12.01 -6.95
CA LEU A 396 12.75 -12.54 -6.35
C LEU A 396 12.00 -13.42 -7.37
N TYR A 397 11.96 -12.98 -8.63
CA TYR A 397 11.45 -13.74 -9.76
C TYR A 397 12.07 -15.15 -9.85
N GLY A 398 13.40 -15.25 -9.76
CA GLY A 398 14.10 -16.53 -9.81
C GLY A 398 13.80 -17.44 -8.62
N THR A 399 13.62 -16.89 -7.43
CA THR A 399 13.26 -17.67 -6.24
C THR A 399 11.90 -18.34 -6.41
N VAL A 400 10.89 -17.60 -6.90
CA VAL A 400 9.56 -18.17 -7.18
C VAL A 400 9.62 -19.14 -8.36
N LEU A 401 10.46 -18.89 -9.37
CA LEU A 401 10.67 -19.82 -10.48
C LEU A 401 11.29 -21.14 -10.02
N ILE A 402 12.28 -21.12 -9.12
CA ILE A 402 12.90 -22.32 -8.54
C ILE A 402 11.84 -23.11 -7.75
N ALA A 403 11.00 -22.43 -6.96
CA ALA A 403 9.89 -23.08 -6.26
C ALA A 403 8.91 -23.74 -7.24
N LYS A 404 8.51 -23.05 -8.32
CA LYS A 404 7.66 -23.59 -9.40
C LYS A 404 8.27 -24.84 -10.03
N LEU A 405 9.56 -24.80 -10.38
CA LEU A 405 10.26 -25.94 -10.99
C LEU A 405 10.37 -27.12 -10.02
N THR A 406 10.58 -26.86 -8.72
CA THR A 406 10.65 -27.90 -7.69
C THR A 406 9.30 -28.61 -7.52
N ILE A 407 8.20 -27.84 -7.43
CA ILE A 407 6.85 -28.39 -7.33
C ILE A 407 6.50 -29.20 -8.60
N ALA A 408 6.83 -28.67 -9.79
CA ALA A 408 6.61 -29.37 -11.05
C ALA A 408 7.42 -30.69 -11.11
N GLY A 409 8.67 -30.69 -10.64
CA GLY A 409 9.50 -31.89 -10.54
C GLY A 409 8.87 -32.96 -9.63
N LEU A 410 8.36 -32.58 -8.47
CA LEU A 410 7.64 -33.50 -7.57
C LEU A 410 6.39 -34.09 -8.23
N MET A 411 5.63 -33.27 -9.00
CA MET A 411 4.48 -33.76 -9.75
C MET A 411 4.87 -34.79 -10.82
N VAL A 412 5.97 -34.57 -11.55
CA VAL A 412 6.49 -35.52 -12.55
C VAL A 412 6.90 -36.84 -11.89
N ILE A 413 7.57 -36.79 -10.73
CA ILE A 413 7.97 -37.97 -9.97
C ILE A 413 6.74 -38.79 -9.53
N LEU A 414 5.71 -38.12 -8.99
CA LEU A 414 4.47 -38.78 -8.57
C LEU A 414 3.70 -39.38 -9.76
N GLY A 415 3.61 -38.65 -10.88
CA GLY A 415 3.01 -39.16 -12.12
C GLY A 415 3.75 -40.39 -12.64
N GLY A 416 5.08 -40.37 -12.58
CA GLY A 416 5.94 -41.53 -12.85
C GLY A 416 5.69 -42.69 -11.89
N TYR A 417 5.50 -42.42 -10.60
CA TYR A 417 5.15 -43.45 -9.62
C TYR A 417 3.82 -44.14 -9.94
N SER A 418 2.79 -43.34 -10.28
CA SER A 418 1.47 -43.82 -10.70
C SER A 418 1.56 -44.66 -11.99
N SER A 419 2.31 -44.18 -12.98
CA SER A 419 2.47 -44.85 -14.28
C SER A 419 3.28 -46.15 -14.21
N ILE A 420 4.26 -46.24 -13.31
CA ILE A 420 5.18 -47.37 -13.23
C ILE A 420 4.77 -48.38 -12.17
N PHE A 421 4.60 -47.95 -10.92
CA PHE A 421 4.43 -48.87 -9.79
C PHE A 421 2.97 -49.25 -9.57
N ILE A 422 2.07 -48.27 -9.59
CA ILE A 422 0.63 -48.54 -9.44
C ILE A 422 0.15 -49.36 -10.63
N GLN A 423 0.55 -49.01 -11.85
CA GLN A 423 0.20 -49.78 -13.04
C GLN A 423 0.66 -51.25 -12.97
N LYS A 424 1.90 -51.51 -12.53
CA LYS A 424 2.39 -52.88 -12.33
C LYS A 424 1.53 -53.65 -11.30
N GLN A 425 1.12 -52.99 -10.22
CA GLN A 425 0.23 -53.61 -9.22
C GLN A 425 -1.16 -53.91 -9.80
N VAL A 426 -1.74 -52.97 -10.56
CA VAL A 426 -3.03 -53.16 -11.25
C VAL A 426 -2.98 -54.37 -12.18
N VAL A 427 -1.96 -54.45 -13.06
CA VAL A 427 -1.81 -55.55 -14.02
C VAL A 427 -1.54 -56.89 -13.32
N LYS A 428 -0.74 -56.90 -12.25
CA LYS A 428 -0.50 -58.12 -11.44
C LYS A 428 -1.80 -58.63 -10.80
N SER A 429 -2.58 -57.74 -10.18
CA SER A 429 -3.86 -58.10 -9.57
C SER A 429 -4.90 -58.56 -10.61
N LEU A 430 -4.89 -57.98 -11.82
CA LEU A 430 -5.73 -58.44 -12.94
C LEU A 430 -5.39 -59.87 -13.35
N LYS A 431 -4.10 -60.21 -13.51
CA LYS A 431 -3.65 -61.57 -13.85
C LYS A 431 -3.95 -62.59 -12.75
N VAL A 432 -3.87 -62.19 -11.47
CA VAL A 432 -4.24 -63.08 -10.35
C VAL A 432 -5.76 -63.32 -10.30
N GLY A 433 -6.57 -62.30 -10.56
CA GLY A 433 -8.03 -62.43 -10.70
C GLY A 433 -8.44 -63.41 -11.80
N GLN A 434 -7.71 -63.40 -12.93
CA GLN A 434 -7.90 -64.33 -14.05
C GLN A 434 -7.64 -65.80 -13.66
N VAL A 435 -6.57 -66.08 -12.90
CA VAL A 435 -6.23 -67.45 -12.47
C VAL A 435 -7.25 -68.01 -11.47
N ILE A 436 -7.85 -67.15 -10.65
CA ILE A 436 -8.89 -67.54 -9.69
C ILE A 436 -10.23 -67.77 -10.41
N GLY A 437 -10.58 -66.94 -11.40
CA GLY A 437 -11.79 -67.08 -12.22
C GLY A 437 -11.82 -68.36 -13.06
N ASN A 438 -10.69 -68.74 -13.67
CA ASN A 438 -10.58 -69.97 -14.47
C ASN A 438 -10.52 -71.28 -13.64
N LYS A 439 -10.34 -71.19 -12.31
CA LYS A 439 -10.31 -72.36 -11.40
C LYS A 439 -11.60 -72.52 -10.56
N SER A 440 -12.71 -71.94 -11.00
CA SER A 440 -14.00 -72.05 -10.30
C SER A 440 -14.64 -73.43 -10.49
N ASN A 441 -14.24 -74.38 -9.65
CA ASN A 441 -15.07 -75.49 -9.19
C ASN A 441 -14.74 -75.88 -7.74
N ASN A 442 -14.20 -74.96 -6.91
CA ASN A 442 -13.90 -75.25 -5.51
C ASN A 442 -14.26 -74.07 -4.57
N PRO A 443 -15.00 -74.28 -3.46
CA PRO A 443 -15.67 -73.22 -2.71
C PRO A 443 -14.79 -72.66 -1.58
N ASN A 444 -13.64 -72.05 -1.92
CA ASN A 444 -12.82 -71.35 -0.93
C ASN A 444 -13.11 -69.84 -0.94
N PHE A 445 -14.12 -69.42 -0.17
CA PHE A 445 -14.58 -68.03 0.02
C PHE A 445 -13.48 -67.06 0.54
N SER A 446 -12.39 -67.56 1.13
CA SER A 446 -11.32 -66.73 1.72
C SER A 446 -10.46 -66.00 0.68
N LYS A 447 -10.03 -66.67 -0.40
CA LYS A 447 -9.10 -66.11 -1.41
C LYS A 447 -9.74 -65.04 -2.30
N GLN A 448 -11.03 -65.16 -2.61
CA GLN A 448 -11.76 -64.16 -3.38
C GLN A 448 -11.92 -62.84 -2.60
N SER A 449 -12.19 -62.94 -1.29
CA SER A 449 -12.28 -61.77 -0.40
C SER A 449 -10.95 -61.02 -0.25
N GLU A 450 -9.82 -61.74 -0.27
CA GLU A 450 -8.47 -61.15 -0.15
C GLU A 450 -8.05 -60.43 -1.45
N SER A 451 -8.35 -61.02 -2.61
CA SER A 451 -8.13 -60.39 -3.92
C SER A 451 -8.94 -59.09 -4.07
N GLU A 452 -10.18 -59.08 -3.60
CA GLU A 452 -11.05 -57.90 -3.61
C GLU A 452 -10.53 -56.78 -2.69
N ARG A 453 -10.10 -57.13 -1.47
CA ARG A 453 -9.47 -56.17 -0.53
C ARG A 453 -8.21 -55.55 -1.14
N ASN A 454 -7.38 -56.35 -1.81
CA ASN A 454 -6.18 -55.89 -2.50
C ASN A 454 -6.51 -54.96 -3.67
N ALA A 455 -7.50 -55.30 -4.51
CA ALA A 455 -7.98 -54.46 -5.59
C ALA A 455 -8.49 -53.10 -5.08
N LYS A 456 -9.33 -53.11 -4.04
CA LYS A 456 -9.85 -51.90 -3.38
C LYS A 456 -8.72 -51.02 -2.84
N SER A 457 -7.71 -51.63 -2.20
CA SER A 457 -6.52 -50.93 -1.70
C SER A 457 -5.75 -50.22 -2.82
N ILE A 458 -5.54 -50.88 -3.97
CA ILE A 458 -4.85 -50.30 -5.13
C ILE A 458 -5.60 -49.08 -5.67
N VAL A 459 -6.93 -49.15 -5.83
CA VAL A 459 -7.72 -48.02 -6.33
C VAL A 459 -7.73 -46.85 -5.34
N ILE A 460 -7.72 -47.11 -4.03
CA ILE A 460 -7.59 -46.07 -3.00
C ILE A 460 -6.21 -45.42 -3.06
N LYS A 461 -5.13 -46.21 -3.18
CA LYS A 461 -3.76 -45.69 -3.33
C LYS A 461 -3.63 -44.82 -4.57
N PHE A 462 -4.20 -45.24 -5.70
CA PHE A 462 -4.21 -44.46 -6.93
C PHE A 462 -4.97 -43.14 -6.77
N ARG A 463 -6.16 -43.15 -6.17
CA ARG A 463 -6.90 -41.91 -5.88
C ARG A 463 -6.11 -40.97 -4.98
N LYS A 464 -5.46 -41.49 -3.93
CA LYS A 464 -4.63 -40.68 -3.02
C LYS A 464 -3.46 -40.03 -3.76
N ALA A 465 -2.77 -40.78 -4.63
CA ALA A 465 -1.70 -40.25 -5.46
C ALA A 465 -2.20 -39.09 -6.35
N LEU A 466 -3.33 -39.28 -7.05
CA LEU A 466 -3.95 -38.24 -7.89
C LEU A 466 -4.39 -37.00 -7.10
N VAL A 467 -4.90 -37.16 -5.87
CA VAL A 467 -5.26 -36.02 -5.01
C VAL A 467 -4.02 -35.25 -4.56
N ILE A 468 -2.94 -35.95 -4.19
CA ILE A 468 -1.66 -35.31 -3.83
C ILE A 468 -1.08 -34.57 -5.04
N GLU A 469 -1.06 -35.20 -6.22
CA GLU A 469 -0.69 -34.55 -7.47
C GLU A 469 -1.57 -33.33 -7.77
N SER A 470 -2.87 -33.40 -7.47
CA SER A 470 -3.78 -32.26 -7.66
C SER A 470 -3.47 -31.11 -6.70
N ILE A 471 -3.15 -31.39 -5.43
CA ILE A 471 -2.75 -30.37 -4.45
C ILE A 471 -1.46 -29.68 -4.89
N LEU A 472 -0.46 -30.45 -5.36
CA LEU A 472 0.76 -29.89 -5.94
C LEU A 472 0.46 -29.07 -7.20
N GLY A 473 -0.49 -29.49 -8.04
CA GLY A 473 -0.95 -28.72 -9.19
C GLY A 473 -1.57 -27.37 -8.79
N ILE A 474 -2.36 -27.33 -7.71
CA ILE A 474 -2.89 -26.08 -7.15
C ILE A 474 -1.76 -25.20 -6.61
N ALA A 475 -0.81 -25.77 -5.85
CA ALA A 475 0.36 -25.03 -5.37
C ALA A 475 1.23 -24.49 -6.52
N LEU A 476 1.35 -25.24 -7.61
CA LEU A 476 2.03 -24.82 -8.83
C LEU A 476 1.32 -23.63 -9.46
N LEU A 477 -0.01 -23.65 -9.57
CA LEU A 477 -0.80 -22.51 -10.09
C LEU A 477 -0.73 -21.28 -9.19
N LEU A 478 -0.63 -21.47 -7.87
CA LEU A 478 -0.36 -20.36 -6.93
C LEU A 478 1.00 -19.72 -7.20
N SER A 479 2.06 -20.53 -7.40
CA SER A 479 3.39 -20.01 -7.77
C SER A 479 3.38 -19.26 -9.11
N VAL A 480 2.53 -19.67 -10.06
CA VAL A 480 2.30 -18.94 -11.31
C VAL A 480 1.62 -17.60 -11.05
N GLY A 481 0.57 -17.56 -10.22
CA GLY A 481 -0.10 -16.31 -9.82
C GLY A 481 0.86 -15.32 -9.16
N LEU A 482 1.81 -15.81 -8.36
CA LEU A 482 2.88 -15.00 -7.75
C LEU A 482 3.90 -14.51 -8.79
N LEU A 483 4.36 -15.38 -9.71
CA LEU A 483 5.32 -15.00 -10.76
C LEU A 483 4.79 -13.94 -11.72
N VAL A 484 3.49 -13.98 -12.03
CA VAL A 484 2.85 -12.95 -12.88
C VAL A 484 2.87 -11.58 -12.18
N ASN A 485 3.01 -11.54 -10.85
CA ASN A 485 2.99 -10.33 -10.03
C ASN A 485 4.38 -9.87 -9.56
N THR A 486 5.46 -10.53 -10.01
CA THR A 486 6.85 -10.12 -9.74
C THR A 486 7.44 -9.45 -10.97
N GLY A 487 8.25 -8.39 -10.77
CA GLY A 487 9.03 -7.76 -11.85
C GLY A 487 10.03 -8.72 -12.50
N VAL A 488 10.55 -8.37 -13.67
CA VAL A 488 11.54 -9.18 -14.39
C VAL A 488 12.96 -9.02 -13.79
N PRO A 489 13.86 -10.02 -13.90
CA PRO A 489 15.18 -9.98 -13.24
C PRO A 489 16.09 -8.82 -13.66
N LYS A 490 16.05 -8.40 -14.94
CA LYS A 490 16.88 -7.30 -15.46
C LYS A 490 16.66 -5.97 -14.74
N SER A 491 15.45 -5.71 -14.26
CA SER A 491 15.11 -4.52 -13.46
C SER A 491 15.59 -4.59 -12.00
N GLU A 492 15.91 -5.78 -11.49
CA GLU A 492 16.28 -5.97 -10.08
C GLU A 492 17.80 -5.86 -9.81
N VAL A 493 18.67 -6.15 -10.79
CA VAL A 493 20.10 -6.44 -10.52
C VAL A 493 21.11 -5.44 -11.13
N GLN A 494 20.67 -4.42 -11.88
CA GLN A 494 21.59 -3.44 -12.49
C GLN A 494 22.24 -2.44 -11.49
N ASN A 495 22.05 -2.64 -10.17
CA ASN A 495 22.29 -1.63 -9.12
C ASN A 495 23.32 -2.05 -8.05
N GLN A 496 24.34 -2.83 -8.39
CA GLN A 496 25.37 -3.25 -7.42
C GLN A 496 26.79 -3.13 -7.99
N ALA A 497 27.34 -1.92 -8.06
CA ALA A 497 28.81 -1.74 -8.10
C ALA A 497 29.27 -0.32 -7.70
N GLN A 498 30.15 -0.28 -6.70
CA GLN A 498 31.17 0.75 -6.39
C GLN A 498 30.78 1.89 -5.43
N ALA A 499 31.24 1.73 -4.18
CA ALA A 499 31.28 2.74 -3.12
C ALA A 499 32.74 3.07 -2.75
N THR A 500 33.07 4.35 -2.56
CA THR A 500 34.11 4.78 -1.61
C THR A 500 33.93 6.26 -1.20
N SER A 501 33.55 6.41 0.08
CA SER A 501 33.95 7.36 1.15
C SER A 501 34.09 8.87 0.88
N VAL A 502 33.57 9.71 1.80
CA VAL A 502 34.34 10.53 2.78
C VAL A 502 33.46 11.62 3.47
N VAL A 503 33.52 11.59 4.82
CA VAL A 503 33.52 12.64 5.88
C VAL A 503 32.32 13.55 6.14
N ALA A 504 31.87 13.51 7.40
CA ALA A 504 30.81 14.30 8.02
C ALA A 504 31.36 15.46 8.89
N THR A 505 30.67 16.60 8.90
CA THR A 505 30.84 17.69 9.86
C THR A 505 29.69 17.72 10.86
N GLN A 506 30.03 17.91 12.13
CA GLN A 506 29.16 17.72 13.29
C GLN A 506 27.99 18.72 13.36
N SER A 507 26.79 18.17 13.29
CA SER A 507 25.53 18.71 13.82
C SER A 507 24.94 17.64 14.73
N VAL A 508 24.19 18.01 15.78
CA VAL A 508 23.63 17.02 16.74
C VAL A 508 22.75 16.04 15.95
N PRO A 509 23.12 14.75 15.89
CA PRO A 509 22.36 13.78 15.14
C PRO A 509 21.03 13.49 15.83
N PHE A 510 19.97 13.32 15.05
CA PHE A 510 18.79 12.58 15.50
C PHE A 510 19.21 11.12 15.68
N GLU A 511 18.89 10.50 16.81
CA GLU A 511 19.22 9.10 17.10
C GLU A 511 18.00 8.36 17.63
N THR A 512 17.76 7.15 17.14
CA THR A 512 16.66 6.31 17.58
C THR A 512 17.00 4.84 17.34
N THR A 513 16.45 3.98 18.19
CA THR A 513 16.70 2.54 18.16
C THR A 513 15.39 1.77 18.01
N ARG A 514 15.41 0.71 17.20
CA ARG A 514 14.29 -0.21 17.03
C ARG A 514 14.74 -1.64 17.28
N PHE A 515 13.98 -2.33 18.13
CA PHE A 515 14.14 -3.77 18.39
C PHE A 515 13.11 -4.54 17.58
N LEU A 516 13.57 -5.53 16.82
CA LEU A 516 12.71 -6.42 16.02
C LEU A 516 12.36 -7.69 16.81
N ASP A 517 11.29 -8.38 16.42
CA ASP A 517 10.80 -9.62 17.07
C ASP A 517 11.85 -10.75 17.08
N ASN A 518 12.77 -10.73 16.11
CA ASN A 518 13.88 -11.68 16.04
C ASN A 518 15.06 -11.31 16.97
N GLY A 519 14.90 -10.27 17.78
CA GLY A 519 15.90 -9.76 18.72
C GLY A 519 17.02 -8.93 18.08
N THR A 520 16.87 -8.53 16.82
CA THR A 520 17.80 -7.60 16.15
C THR A 520 17.54 -6.18 16.62
N GLU A 521 18.60 -5.47 16.97
CA GLU A 521 18.59 -4.05 17.29
C GLU A 521 19.08 -3.26 16.06
N VAL A 522 18.32 -2.25 15.67
CA VAL A 522 18.62 -1.35 14.55
C VAL A 522 18.71 0.07 15.10
N ASP A 523 19.93 0.59 15.13
CA ASP A 523 20.21 1.98 15.52
C ASP A 523 20.24 2.85 14.27
N LEU A 524 19.49 3.93 14.28
CA LEU A 524 19.45 4.92 13.22
C LEU A 524 19.94 6.26 13.78
N SER A 525 20.88 6.87 13.06
CA SER A 525 21.34 8.24 13.29
C SER A 525 21.20 9.05 12.00
N ILE A 526 20.63 10.26 12.08
CA ILE A 526 20.48 11.17 10.94
C ILE A 526 21.06 12.53 11.32
N SER A 527 21.96 13.07 10.51
CA SER A 527 22.63 14.35 10.78
C SER A 527 22.70 15.19 9.50
N PRO A 528 22.18 16.44 9.46
CA PRO A 528 21.66 17.27 10.56
C PRO A 528 20.20 17.04 10.97
N PHE A 529 19.50 16.10 10.33
CA PHE A 529 18.07 15.89 10.46
C PHE A 529 17.26 17.16 10.15
N GLU A 530 17.39 17.64 8.92
CA GLU A 530 16.67 18.82 8.40
C GLU A 530 16.43 18.70 6.90
N VAL A 531 15.61 19.59 6.33
CA VAL A 531 15.44 19.69 4.87
C VAL A 531 16.79 19.96 4.20
N GLY A 532 17.06 19.24 3.12
CA GLY A 532 18.37 19.24 2.47
C GLY A 532 19.13 17.95 2.70
N ASN A 533 20.46 18.02 2.60
CA ASN A 533 21.32 16.85 2.61
C ASN A 533 21.56 16.35 4.04
N ASN A 534 21.36 15.06 4.26
CA ASN A 534 21.51 14.39 5.55
C ASN A 534 22.37 13.14 5.40
N ASN A 535 23.25 12.92 6.37
CA ASN A 535 23.94 11.64 6.54
C ASN A 535 23.06 10.72 7.39
N PHE A 536 22.63 9.61 6.80
CA PHE A 536 21.97 8.50 7.48
C PHE A 536 23.03 7.49 7.85
N LYS A 537 23.14 7.15 9.13
CA LYS A 537 24.03 6.11 9.65
C LYS A 537 23.17 5.08 10.37
N VAL A 538 23.34 3.81 10.01
CA VAL A 538 22.55 2.70 10.52
C VAL A 538 23.47 1.62 11.07
N SER A 539 23.21 1.16 12.29
CA SER A 539 23.88 0.01 12.91
C SER A 539 22.92 -1.15 13.09
N PHE A 540 23.39 -2.38 12.87
CA PHE A 540 22.62 -3.61 13.05
C PHE A 540 23.34 -4.52 14.05
N LEU A 541 22.68 -4.80 15.17
CA LEU A 541 23.21 -5.58 16.29
C LEU A 541 22.29 -6.77 16.59
N ASP A 542 22.85 -7.89 17.05
CA ASP A 542 22.07 -9.04 17.51
C ASP A 542 21.68 -8.91 19.00
N MET A 543 20.95 -9.91 19.52
CA MET A 543 20.49 -9.93 20.93
C MET A 543 21.62 -9.84 21.97
N ASN A 544 22.86 -10.12 21.59
CA ASN A 544 24.03 -10.03 22.48
C ASN A 544 24.80 -8.72 22.31
N GLY A 545 24.32 -7.81 21.45
CA GLY A 545 25.01 -6.57 21.08
C GLY A 545 26.13 -6.77 20.06
N GLU A 546 26.19 -7.93 19.39
CA GLU A 546 27.24 -8.20 18.40
C GLU A 546 26.83 -7.70 16.99
N PRO A 547 27.74 -7.05 16.23
CA PRO A 547 27.42 -6.52 14.91
C PRO A 547 27.04 -7.60 13.88
N ILE A 548 25.88 -7.41 13.25
CA ILE A 548 25.34 -8.25 12.16
C ILE A 548 25.86 -7.72 10.83
N ASP A 549 26.57 -8.56 10.09
CA ASP A 549 27.04 -8.20 8.75
C ASP A 549 25.97 -8.49 7.68
N LEU A 550 25.74 -7.51 6.81
CA LEU A 550 24.75 -7.55 5.74
C LEU A 550 25.41 -7.62 4.36
N GLN A 551 24.80 -8.39 3.46
CA GLN A 551 25.14 -8.44 2.04
C GLN A 551 24.73 -7.15 1.32
N SER A 552 23.58 -6.58 1.69
CA SER A 552 23.08 -5.31 1.17
C SER A 552 22.18 -4.65 2.20
N ALA A 553 22.20 -3.33 2.27
CA ALA A 553 21.30 -2.53 3.10
C ALA A 553 20.80 -1.32 2.30
N GLN A 554 19.61 -0.83 2.59
CA GLN A 554 19.03 0.36 1.98
C GLN A 554 18.07 1.05 2.94
N ILE A 555 17.85 2.34 2.70
CA ILE A 555 16.78 3.11 3.31
C ILE A 555 15.72 3.42 2.26
N LYS A 556 14.46 3.46 2.70
CA LYS A 556 13.31 3.84 1.91
C LYS A 556 12.51 4.86 2.71
N TYR A 557 12.30 6.05 2.18
CA TYR A 557 11.57 7.08 2.91
C TYR A 557 10.53 7.79 2.04
N SER A 558 9.36 8.07 2.61
CA SER A 558 8.21 8.64 1.92
C SER A 558 7.49 9.65 2.81
N GLN A 559 6.72 10.53 2.21
CA GLN A 559 5.84 11.46 2.92
C GLN A 559 4.42 11.31 2.36
N ILE A 560 3.57 10.64 3.13
CA ILE A 560 2.22 10.26 2.71
C ILE A 560 1.34 11.51 2.53
N GLU A 561 1.46 12.49 3.43
CA GLU A 561 0.64 13.72 3.44
C GLU A 561 0.76 14.50 2.12
N GLU A 562 1.96 14.54 1.55
CA GLU A 562 2.26 15.24 0.30
C GLU A 562 2.25 14.31 -0.92
N SER A 563 1.78 13.06 -0.76
CA SER A 563 1.79 12.03 -1.81
C SER A 563 3.18 11.85 -2.44
N ILE A 564 4.23 11.90 -1.62
CA ILE A 564 5.60 11.65 -2.06
C ILE A 564 5.86 10.15 -1.96
N GLY A 565 5.99 9.53 -3.14
CA GLY A 565 6.38 8.13 -3.27
C GLY A 565 7.74 7.84 -2.61
N PRO A 566 8.06 6.58 -2.36
CA PRO A 566 9.25 6.23 -1.62
C PRO A 566 10.54 6.56 -2.38
N ILE A 567 11.39 7.36 -1.76
CA ILE A 567 12.76 7.59 -2.17
C ILE A 567 13.61 6.47 -1.58
N THR A 568 14.25 5.67 -2.44
CA THR A 568 15.07 4.53 -2.02
C THR A 568 16.54 4.81 -2.28
N VAL A 569 17.37 4.63 -1.25
CA VAL A 569 18.81 4.88 -1.32
C VAL A 569 19.58 3.73 -0.67
N ALA A 570 20.54 3.16 -1.39
CA ALA A 570 21.38 2.07 -0.88
C ALA A 570 22.37 2.58 0.17
N LEU A 571 22.54 1.81 1.26
CA LEU A 571 23.46 2.11 2.33
C LEU A 571 24.87 1.57 2.03
N GLU A 572 25.90 2.38 2.23
CA GLU A 572 27.29 1.97 2.05
C GLU A 572 27.89 1.42 3.36
N LYS A 573 28.49 0.23 3.29
CA LYS A 573 29.16 -0.37 4.46
C LYS A 573 30.35 0.48 4.89
N GLN A 574 30.33 0.95 6.14
CA GLN A 574 31.44 1.69 6.76
C GLN A 574 32.34 0.75 7.56
N SER A 575 31.72 -0.11 8.37
CA SER A 575 32.41 -1.15 9.14
C SER A 575 31.47 -2.33 9.39
N ARG A 576 31.89 -3.34 10.16
CA ARG A 576 31.06 -4.51 10.43
C ARG A 576 29.80 -4.07 11.20
N GLY A 577 28.63 -4.33 10.62
CA GLY A 577 27.33 -3.96 11.17
C GLY A 577 27.00 -2.47 11.14
N VAL A 578 27.82 -1.60 10.55
CA VAL A 578 27.57 -0.16 10.45
C VAL A 578 27.61 0.30 9.00
N TYR A 579 26.55 0.96 8.57
CA TYR A 579 26.35 1.44 7.21
C TYR A 579 25.97 2.92 7.21
N SER A 580 26.26 3.63 6.13
CA SER A 580 25.82 5.03 6.00
C SER A 580 25.58 5.44 4.56
N VAL A 581 24.74 6.46 4.36
CA VAL A 581 24.57 7.12 3.08
C VAL A 581 24.19 8.58 3.25
N ASN A 582 24.51 9.42 2.28
CA ASN A 582 23.98 10.77 2.20
C ASN A 582 22.71 10.75 1.34
N ALA A 583 21.61 11.24 1.88
CA ALA A 583 20.34 11.36 1.16
C ALA A 583 19.64 12.67 1.53
N THR A 584 18.71 13.12 0.68
CA THR A 584 18.08 14.44 0.82
C THR A 584 16.62 14.31 1.24
N PHE A 585 16.22 15.04 2.28
CA PHE A 585 14.81 15.37 2.50
C PHE A 585 14.48 16.59 1.66
N GLY A 586 13.62 16.42 0.66
CA GLY A 586 13.34 17.47 -0.30
C GLY A 586 12.45 18.59 0.25
N ILE A 587 11.58 18.26 1.21
CA ILE A 587 10.61 19.17 1.82
C ILE A 587 10.46 18.89 3.33
N PRO A 588 10.01 19.87 4.13
CA PRO A 588 9.71 19.65 5.54
C PRO A 588 8.37 18.91 5.71
N GLY A 589 8.19 18.31 6.88
CA GLY A 589 6.96 17.61 7.25
C GLY A 589 7.23 16.25 7.87
N THR A 590 6.20 15.42 7.92
CA THR A 590 6.22 14.10 8.55
C THR A 590 6.63 13.03 7.54
N TRP A 591 7.78 12.39 7.77
CA TRP A 591 8.33 11.33 6.92
C TRP A 591 8.28 9.97 7.60
N ASP A 592 8.00 8.94 6.81
CA ASP A 592 8.17 7.55 7.22
C ASP A 592 9.45 7.02 6.60
N LEU A 593 10.26 6.31 7.40
CA LEU A 593 11.54 5.75 6.98
C LEU A 593 11.59 4.25 7.32
N GLU A 594 11.89 3.44 6.32
CA GLU A 594 12.10 2.01 6.44
C GLU A 594 13.56 1.68 6.13
N VAL A 595 14.21 0.99 7.06
CA VAL A 595 15.56 0.46 6.93
C VAL A 595 15.47 -1.02 6.60
N GLN A 596 16.01 -1.42 5.46
CA GLN A 596 16.00 -2.81 4.99
C GLN A 596 17.42 -3.37 4.88
N GLY A 597 17.64 -4.59 5.36
CA GLY A 597 18.93 -5.28 5.34
C GLY A 597 18.80 -6.76 5.02
N ILE A 598 19.72 -7.29 4.20
CA ILE A 598 19.83 -8.74 3.93
C ILE A 598 21.07 -9.27 4.66
N PRO A 599 20.94 -10.10 5.70
CA PRO A 599 22.07 -10.67 6.42
C PRO A 599 22.98 -11.53 5.52
N ALA A 600 24.30 -11.48 5.76
CA ALA A 600 25.25 -12.30 5.02
C ALA A 600 25.17 -13.80 5.37
N LYS A 601 24.57 -14.16 6.51
CA LYS A 601 24.35 -15.55 6.93
C LYS A 601 23.03 -16.08 6.37
N GLN A 602 23.08 -17.17 5.59
CA GLN A 602 21.92 -17.76 4.89
C GLN A 602 20.75 -18.24 5.77
N ASN A 603 20.92 -18.34 7.09
CA ASN A 603 19.88 -18.80 8.03
C ASN A 603 19.13 -17.66 8.73
N MET A 604 19.37 -16.39 8.39
CA MET A 604 18.66 -15.24 8.96
C MET A 604 17.70 -14.64 7.94
N SER A 605 16.47 -14.35 8.38
CA SER A 605 15.49 -13.59 7.60
C SER A 605 15.95 -12.15 7.35
N GLY A 606 15.42 -11.52 6.31
CA GLY A 606 15.65 -10.09 6.04
C GLY A 606 15.27 -9.23 7.25
N ILE A 607 16.05 -8.19 7.47
CA ILE A 607 15.84 -7.19 8.52
C ILE A 607 15.04 -6.05 7.90
N VAL A 608 13.92 -5.69 8.54
CA VAL A 608 13.11 -4.54 8.17
C VAL A 608 12.75 -3.80 9.45
N ALA A 609 13.18 -2.54 9.57
CA ALA A 609 12.85 -1.67 10.69
C ALA A 609 12.18 -0.40 10.18
N SER A 610 11.00 -0.10 10.72
CA SER A 610 10.23 1.10 10.37
C SER A 610 10.33 2.17 11.46
N PHE A 611 10.51 3.40 11.01
CA PHE A 611 10.59 4.62 11.78
C PHE A 611 9.56 5.58 11.21
N ASP A 612 8.36 5.54 11.81
CA ASP A 612 7.22 6.32 11.35
C ASP A 612 7.18 7.68 12.07
N ASN A 613 6.54 8.66 11.45
CA ASN A 613 6.33 10.01 12.00
C ASN A 613 7.60 10.83 12.29
N LEU A 614 8.62 10.74 11.43
CA LEU A 614 9.83 11.57 11.54
C LEU A 614 9.54 13.01 11.07
N ILE A 615 9.45 13.95 12.00
CA ILE A 615 9.20 15.37 11.68
C ILE A 615 10.49 16.04 11.24
N VAL A 616 10.66 16.25 9.93
CA VAL A 616 11.80 16.96 9.32
C VAL A 616 11.48 18.44 9.18
N LYS A 617 12.31 19.30 9.77
CA LYS A 617 12.16 20.77 9.73
C LYS A 617 13.16 21.41 8.77
N PRO A 618 12.89 22.62 8.23
CA PRO A 618 13.91 23.40 7.54
C PRO A 618 15.10 23.73 8.44
N ASN A 619 16.23 24.09 7.86
CA ASN A 619 17.35 24.61 8.64
C ASN A 619 16.92 25.87 9.40
N PHE A 620 16.94 25.79 10.73
CA PHE A 620 16.42 26.84 11.62
C PHE A 620 17.16 28.17 11.45
N ASP A 621 18.47 28.14 11.23
CA ASP A 621 19.30 29.36 11.12
C ASP A 621 19.08 30.08 9.79
N GLN A 622 18.47 29.40 8.81
CA GLN A 622 18.15 29.94 7.48
C GLN A 622 16.69 30.35 7.34
N LEU A 623 15.87 30.23 8.39
CA LEU A 623 14.48 30.67 8.36
C LEU A 623 14.41 32.19 8.08
N LYS A 624 13.51 32.55 7.17
CA LYS A 624 13.18 33.95 6.86
C LYS A 624 11.78 34.26 7.36
N PHE A 625 11.63 35.41 8.00
CA PHE A 625 10.38 35.89 8.58
C PHE A 625 9.94 37.16 7.88
N ASN A 626 8.82 37.10 7.16
CA ASN A 626 8.21 38.28 6.58
C ASN A 626 7.15 38.83 7.53
N VAL A 627 7.34 40.07 8.02
CA VAL A 627 6.41 40.72 8.95
C VAL A 627 5.61 41.79 8.22
N THR A 628 4.29 41.58 8.16
CA THR A 628 3.33 42.49 7.54
C THR A 628 2.32 42.96 8.60
N GLU A 629 2.15 44.27 8.72
CA GLU A 629 1.21 44.92 9.65
C GLU A 629 0.03 45.47 8.85
N TYR A 630 -1.17 45.28 9.39
CA TYR A 630 -2.42 45.76 8.83
C TYR A 630 -3.03 46.79 9.80
N PRO A 631 -2.92 48.09 9.52
CA PRO A 631 -3.59 49.12 10.31
C PRO A 631 -5.07 49.21 9.92
N ILE A 632 -5.97 49.41 10.89
CA ILE A 632 -7.41 49.54 10.61
C ILE A 632 -7.77 50.89 9.99
N SER A 633 -7.38 51.99 10.64
CA SER A 633 -7.58 53.37 10.17
C SER A 633 -6.92 54.37 11.12
N ASN A 634 -6.52 55.53 10.61
CA ASN A 634 -6.03 56.65 11.43
C ASN A 634 -7.14 57.36 12.23
N THR A 635 -8.41 57.19 11.85
CA THR A 635 -9.54 57.88 12.49
C THR A 635 -10.23 57.05 13.57
N THR A 636 -10.10 55.73 13.52
CA THR A 636 -10.74 54.81 14.45
C THR A 636 -9.68 54.20 15.37
N LYS A 637 -9.71 54.59 16.64
CA LYS A 637 -8.84 53.99 17.67
C LYS A 637 -9.42 52.65 18.10
N ILE A 638 -8.58 51.62 18.15
CA ILE A 638 -8.90 50.28 18.66
C ILE A 638 -7.77 49.79 19.60
N GLN A 639 -8.10 48.83 20.47
CA GLN A 639 -7.11 48.09 21.26
C GLN A 639 -7.35 46.59 21.08
N PRO A 640 -6.83 46.02 19.96
CA PRO A 640 -7.12 44.65 19.58
C PRO A 640 -6.50 43.67 20.60
N LEU A 641 -7.24 42.64 20.97
CA LEU A 641 -6.79 41.60 21.89
C LEU A 641 -7.33 40.23 21.48
N TYR A 642 -6.55 39.19 21.79
CA TYR A 642 -6.94 37.78 21.69
C TYR A 642 -7.36 37.37 20.26
N PRO A 643 -6.43 37.42 19.28
CA PRO A 643 -6.73 36.98 17.93
C PRO A 643 -7.00 35.47 17.91
N ILE A 644 -8.07 35.06 17.24
CA ILE A 644 -8.36 33.65 16.96
C ILE A 644 -8.61 33.45 15.46
N TYR A 645 -8.18 32.30 14.95
CA TYR A 645 -8.37 31.94 13.56
C TYR A 645 -9.68 31.15 13.36
N ASP A 646 -10.52 31.63 12.45
CA ASP A 646 -11.72 30.95 11.97
C ASP A 646 -11.41 30.29 10.62
N LYS A 647 -11.15 28.98 10.66
CA LYS A 647 -10.84 28.16 9.47
C LYS A 647 -11.98 28.13 8.45
N SER A 648 -13.23 28.24 8.88
CA SER A 648 -14.39 28.12 7.97
C SER A 648 -14.53 29.33 7.05
N ARG A 649 -14.19 30.52 7.57
CA ARG A 649 -14.29 31.80 6.84
C ARG A 649 -12.93 32.34 6.38
N ASN A 650 -11.83 31.74 6.84
CA ASN A 650 -10.47 32.24 6.68
C ASN A 650 -10.28 33.64 7.29
N TYR A 651 -10.85 33.86 8.49
CA TYR A 651 -10.86 35.16 9.18
C TYR A 651 -10.02 35.13 10.45
N ILE A 652 -9.44 36.28 10.80
CA ILE A 652 -8.89 36.52 12.14
C ILE A 652 -9.88 37.37 12.93
N TRP A 653 -10.42 36.81 14.00
CA TRP A 653 -11.32 37.50 14.91
C TRP A 653 -10.55 38.04 16.11
N PHE A 654 -10.86 39.26 16.56
CA PHE A 654 -10.30 39.83 17.78
C PHE A 654 -11.27 40.77 18.47
N GLY A 655 -11.12 40.89 19.79
CA GLY A 655 -11.90 41.80 20.62
C GLY A 655 -11.29 43.19 20.70
N ASP A 656 -12.13 44.20 20.96
CA ASP A 656 -11.67 45.54 21.30
C ASP A 656 -11.76 45.79 22.81
N THR A 657 -10.63 46.20 23.40
CA THR A 657 -10.49 46.44 24.84
C THR A 657 -10.68 47.89 25.25
N ILE A 658 -10.99 48.79 24.31
CA ILE A 658 -11.38 50.17 24.64
C ILE A 658 -12.70 50.14 25.40
N ILE A 659 -12.69 50.68 26.62
CA ILE A 659 -13.88 50.79 27.48
C ILE A 659 -15.00 51.52 26.73
N GLY A 660 -16.18 50.89 26.66
CA GLY A 660 -17.38 51.39 26.01
C GLY A 660 -17.46 51.11 24.51
N SER A 661 -16.47 50.42 23.93
CA SER A 661 -16.49 50.07 22.51
C SER A 661 -17.57 49.04 22.19
N GLY A 662 -17.59 47.92 22.93
CA GLY A 662 -18.46 46.78 22.66
C GLY A 662 -18.26 46.21 21.26
N ARG A 663 -17.02 46.15 20.75
CA ARG A 663 -16.74 45.75 19.36
C ARG A 663 -16.00 44.42 19.26
N ILE A 664 -16.36 43.66 18.23
CA ILE A 664 -15.61 42.52 17.71
C ILE A 664 -15.25 42.85 16.27
N PHE A 665 -14.02 42.57 15.87
CA PHE A 665 -13.57 42.74 14.49
C PHE A 665 -13.25 41.40 13.86
N ALA A 666 -13.63 41.26 12.59
CA ALA A 666 -13.12 40.23 11.69
C ALA A 666 -12.14 40.86 10.70
N PHE A 667 -10.98 40.25 10.51
CA PHE A 667 -10.11 40.54 9.39
C PHE A 667 -10.19 39.42 8.36
N ASP A 668 -10.64 39.75 7.16
CA ASP A 668 -10.69 38.82 6.03
C ASP A 668 -9.29 38.68 5.43
N ILE A 669 -8.68 37.49 5.57
CA ILE A 669 -7.32 37.23 5.09
C ILE A 669 -7.24 37.32 3.56
N ASN A 670 -8.32 36.96 2.84
CA ASN A 670 -8.33 36.95 1.38
C ASN A 670 -8.44 38.38 0.82
N ASN A 671 -9.38 39.15 1.35
CA ASN A 671 -9.69 40.50 0.87
C ASN A 671 -8.85 41.59 1.55
N ARG A 672 -8.15 41.25 2.64
CA ARG A 672 -7.32 42.15 3.45
C ARG A 672 -8.09 43.37 3.96
N ASN A 673 -9.31 43.16 4.42
CA ASN A 673 -10.18 44.20 4.95
C ASN A 673 -10.76 43.84 6.32
N TYR A 674 -11.20 44.87 7.05
CA TYR A 674 -11.83 44.72 8.36
C TYR A 674 -13.34 44.80 8.27
N ILE A 675 -14.01 44.00 9.08
CA ILE A 675 -15.45 44.03 9.31
C ILE A 675 -15.66 44.30 10.80
N GLU A 676 -16.31 45.42 11.11
CA GLU A 676 -16.64 45.81 12.48
C GLU A 676 -18.03 45.30 12.87
N HIS A 677 -18.12 44.61 14.01
CA HIS A 677 -19.37 44.17 14.60
C HIS A 677 -19.53 44.82 15.98
N LYS A 678 -20.54 45.69 16.11
CA LYS A 678 -20.88 46.32 17.37
C LYS A 678 -21.91 45.47 18.12
N ILE A 679 -21.58 45.10 19.35
CA ILE A 679 -22.39 44.20 20.17
C ILE A 679 -23.11 44.98 21.27
N ASN A 680 -24.43 45.05 21.17
CA ASN A 680 -25.25 45.80 22.11
C ASN A 680 -25.16 45.21 23.52
N GLY A 681 -24.98 46.08 24.52
CA GLY A 681 -24.86 45.69 25.93
C GLY A 681 -23.47 45.18 26.34
N THR A 682 -22.55 45.02 25.40
CA THR A 682 -21.14 44.69 25.68
C THR A 682 -20.33 45.96 25.87
N ASN A 683 -19.44 45.97 26.85
CA ASN A 683 -18.56 47.08 27.16
C ASN A 683 -17.17 46.89 26.52
N ILE A 684 -16.55 45.74 26.75
CA ILE A 684 -15.28 45.32 26.14
C ILE A 684 -15.28 43.82 25.82
N VAL A 685 -14.39 43.40 24.93
CA VAL A 685 -14.19 41.99 24.58
C VAL A 685 -12.74 41.62 24.85
N THR A 686 -12.50 40.65 25.76
CA THR A 686 -11.14 40.35 26.26
C THR A 686 -10.62 38.95 25.94
N LEU A 687 -11.48 37.94 26.05
CA LEU A 687 -11.19 36.54 25.77
C LEU A 687 -12.22 36.03 24.78
N MET A 688 -11.83 35.13 23.89
CA MET A 688 -12.72 34.62 22.86
C MET A 688 -12.40 33.18 22.47
N THR A 689 -13.41 32.42 22.04
CA THR A 689 -13.30 31.11 21.41
C THR A 689 -14.38 30.96 20.34
N ILE A 690 -14.28 29.93 19.51
CA ILE A 690 -15.24 29.62 18.45
C ILE A 690 -15.80 28.21 18.66
N ASP A 691 -17.11 28.04 18.50
CA ASP A 691 -17.78 26.74 18.59
C ASP A 691 -17.80 25.99 17.24
N SER A 692 -18.24 24.73 17.24
CA SER A 692 -18.31 23.89 16.04
C SER A 692 -19.27 24.42 14.96
N LYS A 693 -20.17 25.33 15.33
CA LYS A 693 -21.12 26.02 14.44
C LYS A 693 -20.58 27.36 13.94
N ASN A 694 -19.34 27.69 14.31
CA ASN A 694 -18.65 28.92 14.00
C ASN A 694 -19.30 30.18 14.61
N ASN A 695 -19.94 30.05 15.78
CA ASN A 695 -20.32 31.18 16.63
C ASN A 695 -19.16 31.57 17.53
N LEU A 696 -19.03 32.87 17.77
CA LEU A 696 -18.04 33.42 18.68
C LEU A 696 -18.59 33.47 20.09
N TRP A 697 -17.78 32.99 21.03
CA TRP A 697 -18.04 33.07 22.45
C TRP A 697 -16.97 33.92 23.09
N TYR A 698 -17.39 34.93 23.85
CA TYR A 698 -16.47 35.91 24.41
C TYR A 698 -16.82 36.31 25.83
N VAL A 699 -15.88 36.96 26.49
CA VAL A 699 -16.03 37.43 27.86
C VAL A 699 -15.90 38.94 27.95
N ASP A 700 -16.89 39.55 28.60
CA ASP A 700 -16.85 40.93 29.06
C ASP A 700 -16.70 40.94 30.60
N PRO A 701 -15.48 41.21 31.10
CA PRO A 701 -15.21 41.20 32.53
C PRO A 701 -15.77 42.43 33.25
N LEU A 702 -16.15 43.50 32.53
CA LEU A 702 -16.73 44.72 33.11
C LEU A 702 -18.23 44.57 33.33
N THR A 703 -18.95 44.01 32.35
CA THR A 703 -20.39 43.73 32.50
C THR A 703 -20.66 42.40 33.18
N LYS A 704 -19.62 41.61 33.47
CA LYS A 704 -19.73 40.27 34.07
C LYS A 704 -20.65 39.40 33.23
N SER A 705 -20.32 39.24 31.94
CA SER A 705 -21.09 38.41 31.04
C SER A 705 -20.23 37.55 30.12
N ILE A 706 -20.76 36.38 29.77
CA ILE A 706 -20.35 35.58 28.63
C ILE A 706 -21.28 35.96 27.48
N GLY A 707 -20.74 36.34 26.34
CA GLY A 707 -21.51 36.64 25.15
C GLY A 707 -21.38 35.55 24.10
N SER A 708 -22.48 35.26 23.39
CA SER A 708 -22.47 34.53 22.12
C SER A 708 -22.76 35.49 20.99
N PHE A 709 -22.05 35.36 19.88
CA PHE A 709 -22.25 36.15 18.68
C PHE A 709 -22.21 35.26 17.44
N ASP A 710 -23.29 35.28 16.67
CA ASP A 710 -23.40 34.64 15.37
C ASP A 710 -23.09 35.69 14.28
N PRO A 711 -21.98 35.54 13.54
CA PRO A 711 -21.60 36.50 12.50
C PRO A 711 -22.45 36.38 11.23
N THR A 712 -23.28 35.34 11.07
CA THR A 712 -24.09 35.12 9.85
C THR A 712 -25.31 36.04 9.77
N ASP A 713 -25.95 36.29 10.91
CA ASP A 713 -27.12 37.16 11.04
C ASP A 713 -26.90 38.35 12.01
N ASN A 714 -25.68 38.48 12.54
CA ASN A 714 -25.30 39.43 13.60
C ASN A 714 -26.11 39.27 14.91
N ALA A 715 -26.69 38.10 15.17
CA ALA A 715 -27.36 37.84 16.43
C ALA A 715 -26.35 37.78 17.58
N SER A 716 -26.68 38.42 18.69
CA SER A 716 -25.88 38.36 19.91
C SER A 716 -26.76 38.12 21.13
N LYS A 717 -26.20 37.40 22.11
CA LYS A 717 -26.86 37.13 23.39
C LYS A 717 -25.85 37.18 24.52
N LEU A 718 -26.25 37.79 25.64
CA LEU A 718 -25.43 37.96 26.82
C LEU A 718 -25.97 37.10 27.95
N TYR A 719 -25.06 36.39 28.62
CA TYR A 719 -25.34 35.53 29.76
C TYR A 719 -24.60 36.08 30.97
N PRO A 720 -25.29 36.47 32.06
CA PRO A 720 -24.64 37.03 33.23
C PRO A 720 -23.82 35.95 33.97
N ILE A 721 -22.63 36.32 34.42
CA ILE A 721 -21.82 35.53 35.36
C ILE A 721 -21.86 36.16 36.76
N PRO A 722 -21.66 35.39 37.84
CA PRO A 722 -21.71 35.92 39.20
C PRO A 722 -20.70 37.06 39.43
N ASN A 723 -21.08 38.10 40.18
CA ASN A 723 -20.27 39.31 40.37
C ASN A 723 -18.88 39.09 40.99
N TYR A 724 -18.68 38.01 41.76
CA TYR A 724 -17.40 37.66 42.36
C TYR A 724 -16.42 37.01 41.37
N VAL A 725 -16.89 36.59 40.20
CA VAL A 725 -16.08 35.94 39.17
C VAL A 725 -15.23 36.98 38.45
N THR A 726 -13.94 36.67 38.33
CA THR A 726 -12.99 37.44 37.52
C THR A 726 -12.42 36.49 36.49
N PRO A 727 -13.01 36.42 35.30
CA PRO A 727 -12.61 35.44 34.29
C PRO A 727 -11.21 35.77 33.75
N SER A 728 -10.33 34.77 33.71
CA SER A 728 -8.95 34.93 33.23
C SER A 728 -8.59 34.00 32.07
N GLY A 729 -9.33 32.91 31.90
CA GLY A 729 -9.17 31.98 30.79
C GLY A 729 -10.53 31.52 30.26
N ILE A 730 -10.56 31.18 28.97
CA ILE A 730 -11.71 30.58 28.28
C ILE A 730 -11.22 29.41 27.42
N ALA A 731 -11.97 28.33 27.41
CA ALA A 731 -11.77 27.23 26.48
C ALA A 731 -13.14 26.63 26.10
N ILE A 732 -13.17 25.91 24.97
CA ILE A 732 -14.33 25.15 24.53
C ILE A 732 -13.95 23.69 24.40
N ASP A 733 -14.82 22.80 24.89
CA ASP A 733 -14.62 21.36 24.75
C ASP A 733 -15.29 20.82 23.48
N ALA A 734 -15.07 19.54 23.17
CA ALA A 734 -15.58 18.90 21.95
C ALA A 734 -17.12 18.82 21.88
N ASN A 735 -17.82 19.12 22.99
CA ASN A 735 -19.28 19.16 23.05
C ASN A 735 -19.83 20.60 22.95
N ASP A 736 -19.03 21.55 22.47
CA ASP A 736 -19.33 22.99 22.44
C ASP A 736 -19.66 23.57 23.82
N THR A 737 -19.15 22.97 24.89
CA THR A 737 -19.35 23.49 26.25
C THR A 737 -18.22 24.44 26.62
N ILE A 738 -18.57 25.57 27.25
CA ILE A 738 -17.62 26.65 27.52
C ILE A 738 -17.08 26.51 28.93
N TRP A 739 -15.78 26.64 29.06
CA TRP A 739 -15.07 26.57 30.33
C TRP A 739 -14.43 27.91 30.62
N ILE A 740 -14.64 28.42 31.83
CA ILE A 740 -14.00 29.65 32.30
C ILE A 740 -13.28 29.40 33.62
N THR A 741 -12.15 30.06 33.79
CA THR A 741 -11.36 30.06 35.03
C THR A 741 -11.48 31.39 35.73
N SER A 742 -11.47 31.37 37.07
CA SER A 742 -11.55 32.58 37.88
C SER A 742 -10.55 32.50 39.03
N PRO A 743 -9.35 33.11 38.89
CA PRO A 743 -8.32 33.07 39.92
C PRO A 743 -8.83 33.56 41.27
N ARG A 744 -9.58 34.68 41.25
CA ARG A 744 -10.13 35.31 42.46
C ARG A 744 -11.13 34.44 43.22
N SER A 745 -11.92 33.62 42.52
CA SER A 745 -12.89 32.73 43.17
C SER A 745 -12.34 31.32 43.42
N GLY A 746 -11.20 30.95 42.82
CA GLY A 746 -10.62 29.61 42.94
C GLY A 746 -11.36 28.55 42.12
N GLU A 747 -12.27 28.95 41.22
CA GLU A 747 -13.20 28.04 40.54
C GLU A 747 -12.88 27.88 39.06
N VAL A 748 -13.05 26.65 38.57
CA VAL A 748 -13.23 26.35 37.14
C VAL A 748 -14.72 26.10 36.91
N MET A 749 -15.33 26.87 36.02
CA MET A 749 -16.78 26.82 35.77
C MET A 749 -17.06 26.32 34.36
N ARG A 750 -18.08 25.47 34.25
CA ARG A 750 -18.62 24.97 32.99
C ARG A 750 -19.94 25.65 32.69
N PHE A 751 -20.02 26.35 31.56
CA PHE A 751 -21.22 26.97 31.03
C PHE A 751 -21.75 26.14 29.87
N ASP A 752 -23.02 25.76 29.95
CA ASP A 752 -23.69 24.99 28.89
C ASP A 752 -24.54 25.94 28.04
N PRO A 753 -24.19 26.14 26.75
CA PRO A 753 -24.96 27.00 25.85
C PRO A 753 -26.42 26.59 25.65
N ALA A 754 -26.75 25.30 25.73
CA ALA A 754 -28.12 24.81 25.54
C ALA A 754 -29.01 25.19 26.72
N VAL A 755 -28.44 25.22 27.93
CA VAL A 755 -29.13 25.63 29.17
C VAL A 755 -29.08 27.15 29.36
N GLY A 756 -28.01 27.80 28.89
CA GLY A 756 -27.78 29.23 29.08
C GLY A 756 -27.36 29.61 30.49
N ASN A 757 -26.74 28.69 31.24
CA ASN A 757 -26.27 28.93 32.60
C ASN A 757 -25.03 28.09 32.95
N ILE A 758 -24.37 28.44 34.05
CA ILE A 758 -23.27 27.65 34.63
C ILE A 758 -23.86 26.35 35.21
N THR A 759 -23.41 25.21 34.69
CA THR A 759 -23.93 23.87 35.04
C THR A 759 -23.02 23.10 35.99
N LEU A 760 -21.74 23.46 36.09
CA LEU A 760 -20.80 22.84 37.01
C LEU A 760 -19.78 23.86 37.52
N LYS A 761 -19.42 23.74 38.79
CA LYS A 761 -18.32 24.46 39.43
C LYS A 761 -17.38 23.45 40.06
N LEU A 762 -16.13 23.48 39.62
CA LEU A 762 -15.08 22.62 40.12
C LEU A 762 -14.15 23.43 41.01
N ASN A 763 -14.01 22.97 42.25
CA ASN A 763 -12.92 23.37 43.13
C ASN A 763 -11.80 22.36 42.93
N LEU A 764 -10.61 22.84 42.56
CA LEU A 764 -9.42 22.01 42.54
C LEU A 764 -9.07 21.60 44.00
N LYS A 765 -8.42 20.45 44.19
CA LYS A 765 -8.44 19.73 45.50
C LYS A 765 -7.75 20.50 46.63
N ASP A 766 -6.94 21.49 46.30
CA ASP A 766 -6.20 22.34 47.22
C ASP A 766 -6.83 23.74 47.31
N LYS A 767 -7.09 24.22 48.54
CA LYS A 767 -7.83 25.47 48.82
C LYS A 767 -7.08 26.75 48.42
N ASN A 768 -5.80 26.64 48.04
CA ASN A 768 -4.94 27.77 47.65
C ASN A 768 -4.70 27.86 46.13
N ILE A 769 -5.47 27.12 45.33
CA ILE A 769 -5.36 27.13 43.88
C ILE A 769 -6.14 28.30 43.27
N HIS A 770 -5.45 29.07 42.43
CA HIS A 770 -6.00 30.23 41.71
C HIS A 770 -5.95 29.91 40.21
N PRO A 771 -6.98 29.25 39.63
CA PRO A 771 -6.92 28.76 38.26
C PRO A 771 -6.86 29.94 37.28
N PHE A 772 -5.85 29.95 36.40
CA PHE A 772 -5.54 31.05 35.51
C PHE A 772 -5.79 30.69 34.04
N ALA A 773 -4.86 29.99 33.38
CA ALA A 773 -5.05 29.59 31.98
C ALA A 773 -5.77 28.24 31.88
N ILE A 774 -6.57 28.08 30.84
CA ILE A 774 -7.26 26.84 30.52
C ILE A 774 -7.15 26.55 29.02
N ALA A 775 -6.94 25.29 28.67
CA ALA A 775 -6.97 24.81 27.29
C ALA A 775 -7.69 23.46 27.22
N SER A 776 -8.35 23.21 26.10
CA SER A 776 -8.95 21.92 25.78
C SER A 776 -8.04 21.16 24.83
N ASP A 777 -7.83 19.88 25.07
CA ASP A 777 -7.25 18.97 24.10
C ASP A 777 -8.36 18.54 23.12
N PRO A 778 -8.30 18.96 21.84
CA PRO A 778 -9.34 18.66 20.86
C PRO A 778 -9.42 17.17 20.49
N VAL A 779 -8.40 16.36 20.79
CA VAL A 779 -8.35 14.93 20.46
C VAL A 779 -8.89 14.09 21.61
N SER A 780 -8.38 14.30 22.82
CA SER A 780 -8.77 13.51 24.00
C SER A 780 -9.97 14.08 24.77
N ASN A 781 -10.37 15.31 24.46
CA ASN A 781 -11.38 16.09 25.20
C ASN A 781 -11.04 16.33 26.68
N LEU A 782 -9.75 16.25 27.03
CA LEU A 782 -9.23 16.60 28.36
C LEU A 782 -9.07 18.11 28.49
N MET A 783 -9.39 18.66 29.66
CA MET A 783 -9.11 20.06 29.98
C MET A 783 -7.85 20.16 30.80
N TRP A 784 -6.99 21.11 30.44
CA TRP A 784 -5.77 21.45 31.16
C TRP A 784 -5.90 22.84 31.75
N VAL A 785 -5.57 22.98 33.03
CA VAL A 785 -5.68 24.22 33.78
C VAL A 785 -4.36 24.47 34.51
N THR A 786 -3.85 25.68 34.43
CA THR A 786 -2.73 26.12 35.28
C THR A 786 -3.27 26.98 36.41
N ASP A 787 -2.52 27.05 37.50
CA ASP A 787 -2.82 27.95 38.61
C ASP A 787 -1.68 28.93 38.91
N GLU A 788 -2.01 30.07 39.53
CA GLU A 788 -1.01 31.08 39.93
C GLU A 788 -0.03 30.55 41.00
N GLY A 789 -0.35 29.44 41.67
CA GLY A 789 0.53 28.71 42.59
C GLY A 789 1.56 27.82 41.89
N GLY A 790 1.50 27.73 40.56
CA GLY A 790 2.45 27.05 39.71
C GLY A 790 2.22 25.56 39.51
N LYS A 791 1.00 25.06 39.67
CA LYS A 791 0.66 23.66 39.30
C LYS A 791 -0.05 23.59 37.95
N LEU A 792 -0.05 22.38 37.39
CA LEU A 792 -0.85 21.99 36.24
C LEU A 792 -1.90 20.97 36.69
N ALA A 793 -3.16 21.20 36.36
CA ALA A 793 -4.28 20.31 36.65
C ALA A 793 -4.90 19.78 35.35
N LYS A 794 -5.20 18.49 35.32
CA LYS A 794 -6.00 17.82 34.30
C LYS A 794 -7.41 17.59 34.84
N ILE A 795 -8.41 17.92 34.04
CA ILE A 795 -9.82 17.63 34.28
C ILE A 795 -10.29 16.70 33.17
N ASP A 796 -10.88 15.57 33.55
CA ASP A 796 -11.38 14.56 32.62
C ASP A 796 -12.92 14.53 32.62
N PRO A 797 -13.58 15.05 31.58
CA PRO A 797 -15.03 15.03 31.47
C PRO A 797 -15.65 13.63 31.43
N SER A 798 -14.91 12.61 30.97
CA SER A 798 -15.41 11.23 30.83
C SER A 798 -15.54 10.50 32.18
N THR A 799 -14.73 10.90 33.17
CA THR A 799 -14.70 10.29 34.50
C THR A 799 -15.42 11.14 35.55
N ASN A 800 -16.57 11.70 35.16
CA ASN A 800 -17.36 12.61 36.00
C ASN A 800 -16.51 13.78 36.53
N TYR A 801 -15.72 14.39 35.64
CA TYR A 801 -14.91 15.58 35.92
C TYR A 801 -13.83 15.36 36.98
N SER A 802 -13.21 14.18 36.99
CA SER A 802 -12.13 13.88 37.93
C SER A 802 -10.92 14.77 37.68
N THR A 803 -10.27 15.21 38.77
CA THR A 803 -9.13 16.14 38.73
C THR A 803 -7.83 15.47 39.18
N THR A 804 -6.77 15.67 38.39
CA THR A 804 -5.40 15.19 38.68
C THR A 804 -4.44 16.37 38.60
N GLU A 805 -3.62 16.58 39.64
CA GLU A 805 -2.65 17.68 39.71
C GLU A 805 -1.22 17.17 39.50
N TYR A 806 -0.41 17.99 38.84
CA TYR A 806 0.99 17.74 38.52
C TYR A 806 1.85 18.92 38.99
N THR A 807 3.03 18.60 39.52
CA THR A 807 4.02 19.58 39.99
C THR A 807 5.35 19.35 39.29
N HIS A 808 6.06 20.44 39.01
CA HIS A 808 7.33 20.38 38.31
C HIS A 808 8.44 19.76 39.18
N MET A 809 9.44 19.14 38.52
CA MET A 809 10.51 18.36 39.13
C MET A 809 11.16 19.04 40.35
N GLY A 810 11.38 18.26 41.41
CA GLY A 810 11.95 18.76 42.67
C GLY A 810 10.97 19.55 43.55
N ASN A 811 9.66 19.42 43.32
CA ASN A 811 8.61 20.14 44.03
C ASN A 811 8.70 21.67 43.85
N LYS A 812 9.29 22.12 42.74
CA LYS A 812 9.34 23.53 42.36
C LYS A 812 8.04 23.87 41.64
N SER A 813 7.42 24.99 42.00
CA SER A 813 6.26 25.53 41.28
C SER A 813 6.67 26.18 39.96
N LEU A 814 5.80 26.08 38.96
CA LEU A 814 5.87 26.93 37.77
C LEU A 814 5.72 28.40 38.19
N LEU A 815 6.52 29.29 37.63
CA LEU A 815 6.57 30.71 37.99
C LEU A 815 5.62 31.51 37.11
N SER A 816 4.45 31.84 37.66
CA SER A 816 3.39 32.61 37.00
C SER A 816 2.99 32.03 35.63
N PRO A 817 2.42 30.81 35.59
CA PRO A 817 1.98 30.20 34.34
C PRO A 817 0.79 30.97 33.76
N THR A 818 0.94 31.53 32.56
CA THR A 818 -0.01 32.51 32.00
C THR A 818 -0.80 32.04 30.78
N ALA A 819 -0.27 31.09 30.01
CA ALA A 819 -0.97 30.53 28.86
C ALA A 819 -0.65 29.05 28.67
N LEU A 820 -1.58 28.35 28.04
CA LEU A 820 -1.48 26.95 27.67
C LEU A 820 -1.65 26.78 26.16
N LEU A 821 -0.86 25.90 25.58
CA LEU A 821 -1.01 25.44 24.20
C LEU A 821 -0.86 23.92 24.18
N ILE A 822 -1.79 23.22 23.53
CA ILE A 822 -1.77 21.77 23.38
C ILE A 822 -1.27 21.44 21.99
N ASP A 823 -0.22 20.62 21.89
CA ASP A 823 0.17 20.03 20.62
C ASP A 823 -0.83 18.92 20.27
N LYS A 824 -1.53 19.09 19.15
CA LYS A 824 -2.58 18.16 18.69
C LYS A 824 -2.00 16.82 18.26
N ASN A 825 -0.71 16.76 17.91
CA ASN A 825 -0.07 15.55 17.40
C ASN A 825 0.49 14.68 18.52
N SER A 826 1.22 15.29 19.46
CA SER A 826 1.85 14.58 20.59
C SER A 826 0.98 14.53 21.85
N GLY A 827 0.03 15.45 22.01
CA GLY A 827 -0.71 15.67 23.25
C GLY A 827 0.08 16.41 24.34
N GLU A 828 1.29 16.88 24.03
CA GLU A 828 2.13 17.65 24.95
C GLU A 828 1.48 19.00 25.30
N VAL A 829 1.66 19.42 26.55
CA VAL A 829 1.11 20.66 27.10
C VAL A 829 2.23 21.67 27.26
N TYR A 830 2.21 22.72 26.43
CA TYR A 830 3.14 23.84 26.48
C TYR A 830 2.61 24.91 27.42
N ILE A 831 3.47 25.37 28.34
CA ILE A 831 3.13 26.28 29.42
C ILE A 831 4.07 27.48 29.37
N SER A 832 3.52 28.68 29.18
CA SER A 832 4.31 29.91 29.29
C SER A 832 4.46 30.31 30.76
N GLN A 833 5.72 30.43 31.22
CA GLN A 833 6.04 30.91 32.56
C GLN A 833 6.46 32.37 32.48
N HIS A 834 5.55 33.26 32.85
CA HIS A 834 5.72 34.70 32.75
C HIS A 834 6.95 35.19 33.53
N ASP A 835 6.97 34.92 34.84
CA ASP A 835 8.09 35.29 35.73
C ASP A 835 9.24 34.28 35.70
N GLY A 836 8.98 33.08 35.15
CA GLY A 836 10.00 32.06 34.90
C GLY A 836 10.85 32.32 33.67
N HIS A 837 10.44 33.27 32.81
CA HIS A 837 11.08 33.66 31.56
C HIS A 837 11.44 32.46 30.68
N ARG A 838 10.50 31.51 30.54
CA ARG A 838 10.67 30.29 29.75
C ARG A 838 9.34 29.68 29.36
N ILE A 839 9.42 28.70 28.47
CA ILE A 839 8.33 27.76 28.22
C ILE A 839 8.70 26.42 28.84
N THR A 840 7.73 25.76 29.45
CA THR A 840 7.85 24.40 29.95
C THR A 840 6.87 23.51 29.23
N VAL A 841 7.35 22.36 28.77
CA VAL A 841 6.54 21.32 28.13
C VAL A 841 6.25 20.25 29.16
N PHE A 842 4.99 19.85 29.28
CA PHE A 842 4.57 18.71 30.09
C PHE A 842 4.10 17.59 29.16
N ASP A 843 4.74 16.43 29.26
CA ASP A 843 4.31 15.21 28.57
C ASP A 843 3.34 14.42 29.47
N PRO A 844 2.04 14.28 29.09
CA PRO A 844 1.07 13.55 29.89
C PRO A 844 1.35 12.05 30.04
N LEU A 845 2.10 11.44 29.12
CA LEU A 845 2.42 10.01 29.10
C LEU A 845 3.52 9.70 30.11
N THR A 846 4.65 10.40 30.01
CA THR A 846 5.79 10.21 30.94
C THR A 846 5.63 10.97 32.25
N LYS A 847 4.74 11.98 32.28
CA LYS A 847 4.52 12.93 33.40
C LYS A 847 5.76 13.77 33.72
N ILE A 848 6.62 13.97 32.73
CA ILE A 848 7.86 14.74 32.86
C ILE A 848 7.61 16.17 32.39
N PHE A 849 8.22 17.11 33.11
CA PHE A 849 8.32 18.50 32.66
C PHE A 849 9.71 18.76 32.09
N THR A 850 9.75 19.39 30.93
CA THR A 850 10.98 19.77 30.22
C THR A 850 10.97 21.26 29.94
N ASP A 851 11.97 21.97 30.43
CA ASP A 851 12.14 23.39 30.13
C ASP A 851 12.77 23.57 28.74
N LEU A 852 12.15 24.40 27.92
CA LEU A 852 12.73 24.88 26.66
C LEU A 852 13.82 25.95 26.95
N PRO A 853 14.64 26.32 25.94
CA PRO A 853 15.62 27.39 26.10
C PRO A 853 15.04 28.64 26.75
N ILE A 854 15.84 29.26 27.62
CA ILE A 854 15.47 30.50 28.29
C ILE A 854 15.24 31.55 27.21
N ILE A 855 14.06 32.15 27.23
CA ILE A 855 13.73 33.28 26.35
C ILE A 855 14.27 34.57 26.96
N ASN A 856 14.08 35.70 26.29
CA ASN A 856 14.55 36.97 26.81
C ASN A 856 13.94 37.26 28.19
N LYS A 857 14.79 37.48 29.21
CA LYS A 857 14.32 37.84 30.55
C LYS A 857 13.49 39.11 30.57
N ALA A 858 13.76 40.02 29.64
CA ALA A 858 13.00 41.25 29.53
C ALA A 858 11.69 41.08 28.76
N GLY A 859 11.42 39.94 28.09
CA GLY A 859 10.33 39.78 27.13
C GLY A 859 8.98 39.39 27.69
N LEU A 860 8.96 38.64 28.80
CA LEU A 860 7.77 38.10 29.47
C LEU A 860 6.83 37.30 28.53
N PRO A 861 6.96 35.96 28.49
CA PRO A 861 6.19 35.14 27.56
C PRO A 861 4.71 35.13 27.90
N PHE A 862 3.87 35.05 26.87
CA PHE A 862 2.42 34.97 27.08
C PHE A 862 1.77 33.95 26.13
N GLY A 863 0.95 34.38 25.16
CA GLY A 863 0.30 33.50 24.20
C GLY A 863 1.29 32.80 23.27
N MET A 864 0.89 31.60 22.81
CA MET A 864 1.72 30.72 22.00
C MET A 864 0.95 30.16 20.81
N ALA A 865 1.66 29.82 19.73
CA ALA A 865 1.10 29.14 18.57
C ALA A 865 2.19 28.31 17.86
N PHE A 866 1.80 27.30 17.06
CA PHE A 866 2.73 26.57 16.19
C PHE A 866 2.70 27.13 14.77
N ASP A 867 3.86 27.17 14.10
CA ASP A 867 3.91 27.39 12.66
C ASP A 867 3.79 26.09 11.86
N LYS A 868 3.77 26.21 10.52
CA LYS A 868 3.71 25.08 9.58
C LYS A 868 4.89 24.11 9.66
N TYR A 869 6.01 24.49 10.29
CA TYR A 869 7.17 23.62 10.48
C TYR A 869 7.20 23.00 11.89
N GLY A 870 6.19 23.27 12.72
CA GLY A 870 6.14 22.81 14.11
C GLY A 870 7.12 23.55 15.02
N ASN A 871 7.52 24.78 14.68
CA ASN A 871 8.22 25.65 15.63
C ASN A 871 7.21 26.33 16.55
N LEU A 872 7.58 26.48 17.81
CA LEU A 872 6.76 27.16 18.80
C LEU A 872 7.01 28.66 18.73
N TRP A 873 5.97 29.42 18.48
CA TRP A 873 5.96 30.87 18.57
C TRP A 873 5.44 31.33 19.92
N VAL A 874 6.04 32.38 20.45
CA VAL A 874 5.75 32.94 21.77
C VAL A 874 5.71 34.46 21.69
N ALA A 875 4.63 35.05 22.19
CA ALA A 875 4.48 36.49 22.33
C ALA A 875 5.38 37.04 23.47
N GLU A 876 6.18 38.08 23.19
CA GLU A 876 7.02 38.77 24.19
C GLU A 876 6.59 40.25 24.33
N HIS A 877 5.59 40.47 25.17
CA HIS A 877 4.80 41.70 25.18
C HIS A 877 5.53 42.96 25.68
N THR A 878 6.76 42.85 26.18
CA THR A 878 7.54 43.98 26.74
C THR A 878 8.75 44.41 25.91
N ILE A 879 9.15 43.66 24.87
CA ILE A 879 10.35 43.94 24.05
C ILE A 879 10.10 44.08 22.54
N ASN A 880 8.84 44.24 22.13
CA ASN A 880 8.43 44.45 20.73
C ASN A 880 8.86 43.31 19.78
N LYS A 881 8.91 42.08 20.29
CA LYS A 881 9.36 40.89 19.55
C LYS A 881 8.42 39.72 19.79
N ASN A 882 8.54 38.71 18.94
CA ASN A 882 8.01 37.38 19.17
C ASN A 882 9.17 36.38 19.08
N ALA A 883 9.25 35.45 20.02
CA ALA A 883 10.24 34.37 19.95
C ALA A 883 9.70 33.22 19.09
N VAL A 884 10.58 32.60 18.32
CA VAL A 884 10.34 31.31 17.65
C VAL A 884 11.37 30.30 18.16
N ILE A 885 10.89 29.12 18.56
CA ILE A 885 11.68 28.08 19.20
C ILE A 885 11.56 26.79 18.37
N ASP A 886 12.70 26.24 17.96
CA ASP A 886 12.76 24.86 17.47
C ASP A 886 12.75 23.90 18.67
N THR A 887 11.61 23.25 18.85
CA THR A 887 11.37 22.27 19.92
C THR A 887 12.26 21.04 19.85
N GLN A 888 12.81 20.68 18.67
CA GLN A 888 13.68 19.51 18.52
C GLN A 888 15.14 19.83 18.83
N LYS A 889 15.65 20.95 18.30
CA LYS A 889 17.05 21.35 18.44
C LYS A 889 17.30 22.28 19.62
N SER A 890 16.25 22.68 20.36
CA SER A 890 16.32 23.65 21.45
C SER A 890 17.03 24.94 21.02
N LYS A 891 16.70 25.43 19.82
CA LYS A 891 17.18 26.71 19.29
C LYS A 891 16.09 27.77 19.39
N ILE A 892 16.48 29.02 19.55
CA ILE A 892 15.57 30.17 19.65
C ILE A 892 16.08 31.33 18.82
N THR A 893 15.15 32.02 18.15
CA THR A 893 15.38 33.28 17.45
C THR A 893 14.26 34.25 17.80
N GLU A 894 14.57 35.54 17.94
CA GLU A 894 13.57 36.58 18.18
C GLU A 894 13.27 37.35 16.88
N VAL A 895 12.00 37.54 16.58
CA VAL A 895 11.53 38.27 15.40
C VAL A 895 10.98 39.64 15.83
N PRO A 896 11.62 40.75 15.42
CA PRO A 896 11.17 42.08 15.76
C PRO A 896 9.92 42.50 14.99
N VAL A 897 9.07 43.27 15.66
CA VAL A 897 7.90 43.94 15.05
C VAL A 897 8.25 45.41 14.81
N LYS A 898 7.70 46.04 13.76
CA LYS A 898 8.10 47.39 13.35
C LYS A 898 7.43 48.44 14.22
N THR A 899 6.20 48.20 14.66
CA THR A 899 5.48 49.09 15.56
C THR A 899 6.22 49.26 16.90
N PRO A 900 6.45 50.49 17.37
CA PRO A 900 7.04 50.73 18.68
C PRO A 900 6.05 50.43 19.80
N SER A 901 6.47 49.65 20.80
CA SER A 901 5.65 49.29 21.98
C SER A 901 4.28 48.67 21.66
N PRO A 902 4.18 47.64 20.78
CA PRO A 902 2.91 47.12 20.31
C PRO A 902 2.12 46.36 21.39
N PHE A 903 2.81 45.89 22.44
CA PHE A 903 2.25 45.16 23.58
C PHE A 903 1.48 43.89 23.13
N ILE A 904 2.18 43.01 22.43
CA ILE A 904 1.65 41.77 21.85
C ILE A 904 1.56 40.70 22.92
N GLN A 905 0.35 40.37 23.37
CA GLN A 905 0.14 39.32 24.38
C GLN A 905 -0.31 37.99 23.78
N TRP A 906 -1.13 38.02 22.73
CA TRP A 906 -1.74 36.82 22.17
C TRP A 906 -1.45 36.69 20.68
N ILE A 907 -1.19 35.46 20.27
CA ILE A 907 -0.92 35.06 18.89
C ILE A 907 -1.74 33.82 18.54
N THR A 908 -1.98 33.62 17.25
CA THR A 908 -2.66 32.44 16.72
C THR A 908 -2.07 32.06 15.36
N SER A 909 -2.28 30.83 14.92
CA SER A 909 -1.81 30.33 13.62
C SER A 909 -2.97 30.17 12.65
N ASP A 910 -2.82 30.64 11.41
CA ASP A 910 -3.76 30.30 10.33
C ASP A 910 -3.52 28.89 9.77
N SER A 911 -4.33 28.47 8.78
CA SER A 911 -4.19 27.14 8.16
C SER A 911 -2.92 26.98 7.32
N ASN A 912 -2.23 28.07 6.97
CA ASN A 912 -0.94 28.03 6.29
C ASN A 912 0.23 28.07 7.30
N GLY A 913 -0.07 28.09 8.60
CA GLY A 913 0.92 28.21 9.66
C GLY A 913 1.58 29.57 9.75
N ASN A 914 0.94 30.63 9.23
CA ASN A 914 1.38 32.00 9.50
C ASN A 914 0.90 32.45 10.87
N ILE A 915 1.71 33.26 11.54
CA ILE A 915 1.47 33.65 12.92
C ILE A 915 0.86 35.05 12.97
N TRP A 916 -0.40 35.10 13.38
CA TRP A 916 -1.16 36.33 13.53
C TRP A 916 -1.06 36.84 14.96
N PHE A 917 -0.86 38.15 15.11
CA PHE A 917 -0.70 38.81 16.39
C PHE A 917 -1.50 40.11 16.47
N ALA A 918 -2.00 40.43 17.67
CA ALA A 918 -2.73 41.67 17.91
C ALA A 918 -1.83 42.70 18.60
N GLU A 919 -1.72 43.90 18.00
CA GLU A 919 -0.96 45.01 18.58
C GLU A 919 -1.89 45.89 19.43
N GLN A 920 -2.08 45.52 20.69
CA GLN A 920 -3.02 46.20 21.58
C GLN A 920 -2.76 47.71 21.69
N ARG A 921 -1.49 48.15 21.58
CA ARG A 921 -1.09 49.57 21.58
C ARG A 921 -0.71 50.10 20.19
N GLY A 922 -0.73 49.25 19.17
CA GLY A 922 -0.35 49.58 17.79
C GLY A 922 -1.50 49.96 16.86
N ASN A 923 -2.76 49.79 17.30
CA ASN A 923 -3.95 50.04 16.46
C ASN A 923 -3.98 49.18 15.18
N SER A 924 -3.40 47.98 15.25
CA SER A 924 -3.15 47.11 14.11
C SER A 924 -3.19 45.63 14.52
N ILE A 925 -3.35 44.75 13.54
CA ILE A 925 -2.94 43.35 13.67
C ILE A 925 -1.79 43.10 12.70
N GLY A 926 -0.93 42.14 13.01
CA GLY A 926 0.15 41.75 12.12
C GLY A 926 0.18 40.25 11.86
N VAL A 927 0.90 39.88 10.82
CA VAL A 927 1.19 38.49 10.45
C VAL A 927 2.69 38.31 10.24
N ILE A 928 3.20 37.19 10.74
CA ILE A 928 4.55 36.72 10.49
C ILE A 928 4.46 35.46 9.62
N GLU A 929 5.05 35.53 8.43
CA GLU A 929 5.10 34.42 7.48
C GLU A 929 6.49 33.78 7.52
N PRO A 930 6.66 32.61 8.16
CA PRO A 930 7.92 31.87 8.12
C PRO A 930 8.11 31.19 6.76
N SER A 931 9.35 31.16 6.28
CA SER A 931 9.74 30.46 5.05
C SER A 931 11.16 29.89 5.15
N ALA A 932 11.42 28.78 4.48
CA ALA A 932 12.77 28.24 4.36
C ALA A 932 13.65 29.16 3.48
N GLY A 933 14.88 29.43 3.91
CA GLY A 933 15.89 30.13 3.10
C GLY A 933 16.51 29.25 2.01
N SER A 934 17.15 29.88 1.01
CA SER A 934 17.92 29.16 -0.03
C SER A 934 19.28 28.69 0.52
N MET A 935 19.65 27.43 0.28
CA MET A 935 20.93 26.86 0.72
C MET A 935 22.11 27.42 -0.11
N VAL A 936 23.14 27.99 0.54
CA VAL A 936 24.37 28.52 -0.09
C VAL A 936 25.59 27.68 0.32
N LYS A 937 26.53 27.47 -0.63
CA LYS A 937 27.74 26.62 -0.53
C LYS A 937 28.55 26.78 0.77
N GLN A 938 28.96 25.65 1.36
CA GLN A 938 30.26 25.53 2.05
C GLN A 938 31.36 25.25 1.01
N GLN A 939 32.41 26.07 0.97
CA GLN A 939 33.55 25.91 0.07
C GLN A 939 34.47 24.77 0.55
N VAL A 940 34.77 23.80 -0.33
CA VAL A 940 35.74 22.71 -0.09
C VAL A 940 36.97 22.93 -0.97
N GLN A 941 38.15 22.89 -0.35
CA GLN A 941 39.47 23.02 -0.98
C GLN A 941 39.98 21.64 -1.44
N GLU A 942 40.45 21.53 -2.68
CA GLU A 942 40.90 20.26 -3.30
C GLU A 942 42.23 19.73 -2.71
N PRO A 943 42.37 18.41 -2.50
CA PRO A 943 43.67 17.76 -2.42
C PRO A 943 44.03 16.97 -3.69
N THR A 944 45.33 17.03 -3.98
CA THR A 944 46.09 16.53 -5.13
C THR A 944 46.05 15.02 -5.37
N LYS A 945 46.13 14.66 -6.67
CA LYS A 945 46.29 13.31 -7.25
C LYS A 945 47.56 12.60 -6.76
N ASN A 946 47.41 11.37 -6.29
CA ASN A 946 48.23 10.20 -6.66
C ASN A 946 47.81 8.96 -5.85
N SER A 947 47.34 7.90 -6.53
CA SER A 947 47.77 6.50 -6.29
C SER A 947 46.94 5.50 -7.11
N THR A 948 47.65 4.49 -7.58
CA THR A 948 47.34 3.45 -8.56
C THR A 948 46.28 2.42 -8.16
N SER A 949 45.48 2.00 -9.14
CA SER A 949 44.41 0.99 -9.07
C SER A 949 44.94 -0.44 -8.97
N ASN A 950 44.50 -1.19 -7.94
CA ASN A 950 44.49 -2.66 -7.95
C ASN A 950 43.07 -3.13 -7.62
N THR A 951 42.40 -3.72 -8.62
CA THR A 951 41.05 -4.28 -8.55
C THR A 951 41.09 -5.71 -7.99
N PRO A 952 40.24 -6.11 -7.03
CA PRO A 952 40.03 -7.52 -6.73
C PRO A 952 38.90 -8.10 -7.59
N SER A 953 39.18 -9.25 -8.18
CA SER A 953 38.31 -10.02 -9.06
C SER A 953 37.13 -10.66 -8.30
N ILE A 954 35.90 -10.34 -8.71
CA ILE A 954 34.70 -11.10 -8.32
C ILE A 954 34.69 -12.42 -9.12
N VAL A 955 34.50 -13.55 -8.44
CA VAL A 955 34.40 -14.87 -9.07
C VAL A 955 33.18 -14.92 -9.99
N LYS A 956 33.40 -14.76 -11.30
CA LYS A 956 32.42 -15.07 -12.35
C LYS A 956 32.23 -16.57 -12.42
N LEU A 957 31.08 -17.08 -11.96
CA LEU A 957 30.56 -18.35 -12.43
C LEU A 957 29.93 -18.11 -13.82
N ASP A 958 30.67 -18.47 -14.86
CA ASP A 958 30.29 -18.26 -16.26
C ASP A 958 29.28 -19.34 -16.70
N ILE A 959 28.08 -19.33 -16.12
CA ILE A 959 27.00 -20.27 -16.47
C ILE A 959 26.20 -19.66 -17.62
N ASN A 960 26.63 -19.95 -18.85
CA ASN A 960 25.93 -19.52 -20.05
C ASN A 960 24.63 -20.33 -20.25
N TYR A 961 23.51 -19.64 -20.50
CA TYR A 961 22.19 -20.23 -20.78
C TYR A 961 22.25 -21.38 -21.79
N ARG A 962 23.04 -21.22 -22.86
CA ARG A 962 23.20 -22.23 -23.92
C ARG A 962 23.87 -23.52 -23.43
N ASN A 963 24.79 -23.42 -22.47
CA ASN A 963 25.58 -24.56 -22.03
C ASN A 963 24.82 -25.48 -21.06
N PHE A 964 23.82 -24.95 -20.35
CA PHE A 964 23.09 -25.70 -19.33
C PHE A 964 21.64 -26.00 -19.74
N VAL A 965 20.93 -25.00 -20.27
CA VAL A 965 19.49 -25.14 -20.52
C VAL A 965 19.23 -25.93 -21.80
N ALA A 966 19.97 -25.67 -22.89
CA ALA A 966 19.75 -26.37 -24.15
C ALA A 966 19.98 -27.90 -24.07
N PRO A 967 21.04 -28.42 -23.41
CA PRO A 967 21.18 -29.86 -23.17
C PRO A 967 20.06 -30.43 -22.29
N ALA A 968 19.58 -29.69 -21.28
CA ALA A 968 18.49 -30.14 -20.42
C ALA A 968 17.17 -30.29 -21.19
N ILE A 969 16.87 -29.40 -22.14
CA ILE A 969 15.72 -29.52 -23.05
C ILE A 969 15.81 -30.82 -23.85
N LEU A 970 16.98 -31.10 -24.45
CA LEU A 970 17.20 -32.31 -25.25
C LEU A 970 16.99 -33.59 -24.42
N VAL A 971 17.57 -33.64 -23.21
CA VAL A 971 17.39 -34.77 -22.29
C VAL A 971 15.90 -34.94 -21.93
N GLY A 972 15.20 -33.85 -21.62
CA GLY A 972 13.77 -33.86 -21.34
C GLY A 972 12.93 -34.43 -22.49
N ILE A 973 13.23 -34.03 -23.73
CA ILE A 973 12.54 -34.54 -24.93
C ILE A 973 12.79 -36.04 -25.11
N ILE A 974 14.04 -36.51 -24.95
CA ILE A 974 14.40 -37.93 -25.11
C ILE A 974 13.70 -38.79 -24.05
N ILE A 975 13.72 -38.37 -22.78
CA ILE A 975 13.04 -39.07 -21.69
C ILE A 975 11.54 -39.14 -21.97
N SER A 976 10.93 -38.04 -22.42
CA SER A 976 9.52 -38.00 -22.78
C SER A 976 9.20 -38.93 -23.95
N ALA A 977 10.02 -38.97 -25.00
CA ALA A 977 9.82 -39.89 -26.13
C ALA A 977 9.88 -41.37 -25.69
N PHE A 978 10.84 -41.74 -24.84
CA PHE A 978 10.97 -43.10 -24.30
C PHE A 978 9.76 -43.49 -23.44
N MET A 979 9.35 -42.60 -22.52
CA MET A 979 8.20 -42.83 -21.64
C MET A 979 6.87 -42.87 -22.40
N TYR A 980 6.75 -42.13 -23.50
CA TYR A 980 5.61 -42.20 -24.40
C TYR A 980 5.52 -43.57 -25.09
N ALA A 981 6.63 -44.05 -25.66
CA ALA A 981 6.69 -45.35 -26.33
C ALA A 981 6.28 -46.46 -25.36
N ARG A 982 6.81 -46.44 -24.13
CA ARG A 982 6.42 -47.37 -23.08
C ARG A 982 4.93 -47.31 -22.75
N SER A 983 4.39 -46.11 -22.52
CA SER A 983 2.97 -45.94 -22.18
C SER A 983 2.04 -46.45 -23.29
N MET A 984 2.45 -46.30 -24.56
CA MET A 984 1.70 -46.83 -25.71
C MET A 984 1.78 -48.35 -25.81
N VAL A 985 2.93 -48.96 -25.51
CA VAL A 985 3.07 -50.41 -25.42
C VAL A 985 2.19 -50.95 -24.30
N ASP A 986 2.29 -50.39 -23.10
CA ASP A 986 1.46 -50.77 -21.95
C ASP A 986 -0.04 -50.63 -22.28
N LEU A 987 -0.45 -49.54 -22.94
CA LEU A 987 -1.84 -49.35 -23.38
C LEU A 987 -2.30 -50.47 -24.32
N LYS A 988 -1.53 -50.79 -25.35
CA LYS A 988 -1.87 -51.84 -26.33
C LYS A 988 -1.96 -53.22 -25.66
N THR A 989 -0.97 -53.57 -24.85
CA THR A 989 -0.92 -54.84 -24.11
C THR A 989 -2.07 -54.97 -23.12
N ASN A 990 -2.42 -53.91 -22.40
CA ASN A 990 -3.53 -53.98 -21.44
C ASN A 990 -4.89 -54.07 -22.15
N ILE A 991 -5.05 -53.42 -23.31
CA ILE A 991 -6.25 -53.59 -24.13
C ILE A 991 -6.38 -55.05 -24.63
N SER A 992 -5.29 -55.72 -25.01
CA SER A 992 -5.36 -57.13 -25.41
C SER A 992 -5.70 -58.05 -24.23
N ILE A 993 -5.06 -57.87 -23.07
CA ILE A 993 -5.34 -58.63 -21.84
C ILE A 993 -6.83 -58.54 -21.45
N VAL A 994 -7.43 -57.37 -21.61
CA VAL A 994 -8.84 -57.12 -21.26
C VAL A 994 -9.81 -57.62 -22.37
N LYS A 995 -9.34 -57.83 -23.60
CA LYS A 995 -10.13 -58.32 -24.75
C LYS A 995 -10.09 -59.84 -24.93
N GLU A 996 -9.00 -60.50 -24.55
CA GLU A 996 -8.84 -61.97 -24.62
C GLU A 996 -9.69 -62.70 -23.57
N GLN A 997 -10.46 -61.96 -22.76
CA GLN A 997 -11.41 -62.43 -21.75
C GLN A 997 -12.76 -61.76 -21.96
#